data_AF-A0A7V0UK92-F1
#
_entry.id   AF-A0A7V0UK92-F1
#
_cell.length_a   1.000
_cell.length_b   1.000
_cell.length_c   1.000
_cell.angle_alpha   90.00
_cell.angle_beta   90.00
_cell.angle_gamma   90.00
#
_symmetry.space_group_name_H-M   'P 1'
#
loop_
_entity.id
_entity.type
_entity.pdbx_description
1 polymer ?
#
loop_
_entity_poly.entity_id
_entity_poly.type
_entity_poly.pdbx_seq_one_letter_code
_entity_poly.pdbx_strand_id
1 'polypeptide(L)'
;MAPCGRSNTSFRKAGHLPTLLGAFLYFDTSFMIWVLLGALGNYLARDFDLTPVQKGFMTAAPLLAGAMLRLLLGLLADRVGPKKTGLAGMAVTMIPLIGGWLWADSLEKILLIGLLLGVAGASFAVALPMASRWYPPEHQGLAMGIAGAGNSGTLFATLFAPRLAESWGWHAVFGLALVPLSLAMVVFCVFAKDPPMTARRASTGYGALAKEADAWRFCFFYAITFGGFSGLISFMPILLHDQYKASMVLAGDLTSLCVLAGSLMRPLGGWFADRFGGVRVLIGLFGLIAASLLAMAPAPPLTAAIVFLFLALGFMGLGNGAIFQLAPQRFADQRGAITGLVGAAGGLGGFLLPVALGWFRQYYGSFGVGFAAFSAAAVLALAALLAARGAWEGSWLGKGGVARSELDPLPPAALLLEGGETKGARMGKQKLVVIGNGMAGARFVEELIKRGGRERFDIVMFGDEPYGNYNRILLSNVLAGSHDPKDIFINPLQWYQDNGITLHAGVRVESIDRDAKLARGAGGVQEHYDRLVFATGANPFIPPMQGLNGEGGRFKDGVFLFRTLDDSLGIMRRAGESRKAVVIGGGLLGLEAARGLLNRGLEVHVVELAPHPMAVQLDSPAGGVLRSTLENMGVRFHLGKSVAAVEGNGRIEGVTLSDGARESCDMLIISAGIRPSTELARKAGLTVERGIVIGDDLASVNDPSVYAIGECAQHRGKTYGLVAPAWEQAQVLADRLSGANERAAYEGSSLSTKLKIMGVDLLVLGQKEPADDKDDVVTYSDPRRGVYKKVLIREGRLTGAILLGDGSTGPRLLQMFHRGEPAPENPAELVFPLAAASAQTSVADAPDSFQVCNCNGVSKGRLVEAIQSGCHSIKSLCETTRAGAGCGSCKSLVQAIFESACETPEIEDPSIHYYVPGVPLTKPELVARIKELKLRSVSAVFAALSGGIEDPKSKVGLASLLKTIWGAEYEDERDARFINDRVHANIQKDATFSVVPRIYGGVTTPEQLRTIADVAEKYQVPMVKITGGQRIDLLGVRREQLPAIWKDLGMPSGHAYTKAVRTVKTCVGEEFCRYGVGDSTGLGVKIEKRFQGMEAPHKIKMAASGCPRNCAESMVKDVGVVAVEGGRWEVYVGGAAGSRVRKGDVLCTVDTHEEVLKYVGRFIQYYRENAKYLERTYDFVERWGVDKLRRILVDDSEGICARLDAEIERTVKSFQDPWLEGAAPVHPLQFVESLTPAEVGGSR
;
A
#
# COMPACT_ATOMS: atom_id res chain seq x y z
N MET A 1 -1.63 -33.99 25.27
CA MET A 1 -2.48 -32.96 25.91
C MET A 1 -1.72 -32.34 27.07
N ALA A 2 -1.09 -31.20 26.82
CA ALA A 2 -0.66 -30.22 27.81
C ALA A 2 -0.98 -28.84 27.20
N PRO A 3 -1.46 -27.84 27.96
CA PRO A 3 -2.07 -26.65 27.39
C PRO A 3 -0.99 -25.71 26.84
N CYS A 4 -1.07 -25.39 25.55
CA CYS A 4 -0.19 -24.42 24.89
C CYS A 4 -0.38 -23.03 25.54
N GLY A 5 0.73 -22.42 25.96
CA GLY A 5 0.76 -21.17 26.70
C GLY A 5 0.13 -20.02 25.93
N ARG A 6 -1.01 -19.53 26.42
CA ARG A 6 -1.57 -18.21 26.05
C ARG A 6 -0.63 -17.15 26.61
N SER A 7 0.04 -16.36 25.76
CA SER A 7 0.64 -15.11 26.24
C SER A 7 -0.49 -14.19 26.66
N ASN A 8 -0.59 -13.96 27.97
CA ASN A 8 -1.67 -13.22 28.60
C ASN A 8 -1.38 -11.71 28.51
N THR A 9 -1.39 -11.14 27.31
CA THR A 9 -1.43 -9.68 27.15
C THR A 9 -2.76 -9.21 27.70
N SER A 10 -2.73 -8.45 28.80
CA SER A 10 -3.93 -7.88 29.40
C SER A 10 -4.71 -7.10 28.33
N PHE A 11 -6.01 -7.40 28.15
CA PHE A 11 -6.92 -6.71 27.22
C PHE A 11 -6.77 -5.17 27.26
N ARG A 12 -6.46 -4.60 28.43
CA ARG A 12 -6.22 -3.15 28.61
C ARG A 12 -5.02 -2.61 27.83
N LYS A 13 -4.00 -3.43 27.57
CA LYS A 13 -2.75 -3.05 26.88
C LYS A 13 -2.75 -3.42 25.39
N ALA A 14 -3.72 -4.23 24.94
CA ALA A 14 -3.81 -4.70 23.56
C ALA A 14 -4.45 -3.67 22.61
N GLY A 15 -5.05 -2.59 23.11
CA GLY A 15 -5.66 -1.55 22.29
C GLY A 15 -5.80 -0.21 23.01
N HIS A 16 -6.54 0.74 22.43
CA HIS A 16 -6.69 2.09 22.97
C HIS A 16 -7.93 2.22 23.87
N LEU A 17 -7.77 1.85 25.15
CA LEU A 17 -8.83 1.87 26.16
C LEU A 17 -9.59 3.21 26.28
N PRO A 18 -8.97 4.40 26.22
CA PRO A 18 -9.71 5.66 26.26
C PRO A 18 -10.69 5.85 25.09
N THR A 19 -10.36 5.33 23.90
CA THR A 19 -11.27 5.39 22.74
C THR A 19 -12.38 4.34 22.85
N LEU A 20 -12.11 3.17 23.42
CA LEU A 20 -13.15 2.18 23.73
C LEU A 20 -14.18 2.76 24.72
N LEU A 21 -13.72 3.39 25.81
CA LEU A 21 -14.60 4.01 26.80
C LEU A 21 -15.32 5.24 26.25
N GLY A 22 -14.64 6.06 25.43
CA GLY A 22 -15.27 7.18 24.73
C GLY A 22 -16.36 6.72 23.75
N ALA A 23 -16.09 5.67 22.96
CA ALA A 23 -17.07 5.06 22.07
C ALA A 23 -18.28 4.48 22.81
N PHE A 24 -18.02 3.80 23.94
CA PHE A 24 -19.07 3.29 24.82
C PHE A 24 -19.95 4.43 25.34
N LEU A 25 -19.37 5.50 25.90
CA LEU A 25 -20.14 6.62 26.45
C LEU A 25 -20.94 7.38 25.39
N TYR A 26 -20.36 7.59 24.21
CA TYR A 26 -21.05 8.16 23.06
C TYR A 26 -22.24 7.30 22.64
N PHE A 27 -22.02 5.99 22.50
CA PHE A 27 -23.09 5.09 22.11
C PHE A 27 -24.18 5.00 23.19
N ASP A 28 -23.80 4.93 24.46
CA ASP A 28 -24.69 4.88 25.62
C ASP A 28 -25.62 6.07 25.73
N THR A 29 -25.04 7.27 25.68
CA THR A 29 -25.82 8.50 25.76
C THR A 29 -26.71 8.68 24.53
N SER A 30 -26.21 8.31 23.35
CA SER A 30 -27.02 8.37 22.11
C SER A 30 -28.18 7.39 22.14
N PHE A 31 -28.00 6.20 22.72
CA PHE A 31 -29.07 5.20 22.84
C PHE A 31 -30.14 5.62 23.85
N MET A 32 -29.74 6.23 24.97
CA MET A 32 -30.65 6.85 25.94
C MET A 32 -31.57 7.88 25.26
N ILE A 33 -30.99 8.75 24.42
CA ILE A 33 -31.72 9.80 23.69
C ILE A 33 -32.61 9.20 22.60
N TRP A 34 -32.13 8.15 21.92
CA TRP A 34 -32.86 7.51 20.82
C TRP A 34 -34.21 6.92 21.26
N VAL A 35 -34.28 6.35 22.46
CA VAL A 35 -35.48 5.70 23.01
C VAL A 35 -36.33 6.62 23.89
N LEU A 36 -35.99 7.92 23.95
CA LEU A 36 -36.60 8.87 24.86
C LEU A 36 -38.12 9.03 24.66
N LEU A 37 -38.60 8.96 23.40
CA LEU A 37 -40.04 8.97 23.10
C LEU A 37 -40.77 7.74 23.63
N GLY A 38 -40.09 6.60 23.73
CA GLY A 38 -40.65 5.40 24.36
C GLY A 38 -40.80 5.55 25.87
N ALA A 39 -39.76 6.07 26.53
CA ALA A 39 -39.78 6.33 27.97
C ALA A 39 -40.82 7.39 28.37
N LEU A 40 -41.01 8.43 27.54
CA LEU A 40 -41.99 9.49 27.73
C LEU A 40 -43.36 9.18 27.12
N GLY A 41 -43.52 8.01 26.49
CA GLY A 41 -44.65 7.71 25.62
C GLY A 41 -46.01 7.84 26.29
N ASN A 42 -46.11 7.50 27.58
CA ASN A 42 -47.35 7.63 28.35
C ASN A 42 -47.74 9.09 28.65
N TYR A 43 -46.77 9.98 28.85
CA TYR A 43 -47.01 11.41 29.08
C TYR A 43 -47.44 12.09 27.77
N LEU A 44 -46.71 11.83 26.69
CA LEU A 44 -47.04 12.29 25.35
C LEU A 44 -48.42 11.79 24.90
N ALA A 45 -48.71 10.51 25.15
CA ALA A 45 -49.99 9.91 24.84
C ALA A 45 -51.16 10.56 25.57
N ARG A 46 -50.95 10.95 26.84
CA ARG A 46 -51.96 11.64 27.64
C ARG A 46 -52.17 13.07 27.15
N ASP A 47 -51.08 13.81 26.92
CA ASP A 47 -51.16 15.23 26.60
C ASP A 47 -51.65 15.50 25.17
N PHE A 48 -51.45 14.55 24.24
CA PHE A 48 -51.93 14.64 22.85
C PHE A 48 -53.11 13.70 22.52
N ASP A 49 -53.68 13.03 23.53
CA ASP A 49 -54.78 12.06 23.39
C ASP A 49 -54.57 11.03 22.26
N LEU A 50 -53.43 10.34 22.30
CA LEU A 50 -52.98 9.48 21.20
C LEU A 50 -53.72 8.13 21.16
N THR A 51 -54.19 7.77 19.97
CA THR A 51 -54.70 6.42 19.65
C THR A 51 -53.60 5.36 19.77
N PRO A 52 -53.93 4.07 19.97
CA PRO A 52 -52.91 3.01 20.06
C PRO A 52 -51.97 2.94 18.84
N VAL A 53 -52.48 3.18 17.62
CA VAL A 53 -51.64 3.25 16.41
C VAL A 53 -50.71 4.46 16.45
N GLN A 54 -51.19 5.64 16.85
CA GLN A 54 -50.33 6.83 16.98
C GLN A 54 -49.25 6.64 18.05
N LYS A 55 -49.58 6.02 19.18
CA LYS A 55 -48.60 5.65 20.22
C LYS A 55 -47.51 4.72 19.67
N GLY A 56 -47.92 3.68 18.92
CA GLY A 56 -47.01 2.76 18.27
C GLY A 56 -46.10 3.44 17.24
N PHE A 57 -46.67 4.31 16.40
CA PHE A 57 -45.91 5.03 15.38
C PHE A 57 -44.95 6.07 15.98
N MET A 58 -45.38 6.80 17.02
CA MET A 58 -44.57 7.79 17.72
C MET A 58 -43.30 7.17 18.31
N THR A 59 -43.41 6.02 18.98
CA THR A 59 -42.25 5.34 19.56
C THR A 59 -41.41 4.62 18.51
N ALA A 60 -41.98 4.26 17.37
CA ALA A 60 -41.29 3.62 16.26
C ALA A 60 -40.58 4.59 15.30
N ALA A 61 -41.02 5.85 15.20
CA ALA A 61 -40.47 6.84 14.27
C ALA A 61 -38.94 7.06 14.43
N PRO A 62 -38.39 7.21 15.65
CA PRO A 62 -36.93 7.26 15.83
C PRO A 62 -36.22 6.00 15.37
N LEU A 63 -36.84 4.83 15.53
CA LEU A 63 -36.26 3.54 15.17
C LEU A 63 -36.11 3.40 13.64
N LEU A 64 -37.13 3.84 12.89
CA LEU A 64 -37.12 3.89 11.43
C LEU A 64 -36.08 4.88 10.90
N ALA A 65 -36.08 6.11 11.41
CA ALA A 65 -35.12 7.12 10.99
C ALA A 65 -33.68 6.69 11.31
N GLY A 66 -33.47 6.09 12.49
CA GLY A 66 -32.18 5.52 12.88
C GLY A 66 -31.72 4.40 11.94
N ALA A 67 -32.64 3.54 11.47
CA ALA A 67 -32.32 2.51 10.49
C ALA A 67 -31.79 3.10 9.17
N MET A 68 -32.45 4.14 8.64
CA MET A 68 -32.05 4.79 7.39
C MET A 68 -30.74 5.58 7.55
N LEU A 69 -30.63 6.37 8.62
CA LEU A 69 -29.49 7.23 8.88
C LEU A 69 -28.22 6.44 9.24
N ARG A 70 -28.36 5.20 9.72
CA ARG A 70 -27.22 4.30 10.02
C ARG A 70 -26.37 4.00 8.78
N LEU A 71 -26.99 3.91 7.60
CA LEU A 71 -26.26 3.75 6.33
C LEU A 71 -25.49 5.02 5.98
N LEU A 72 -26.11 6.19 6.18
CA LEU A 72 -25.50 7.50 5.91
C LEU A 72 -24.34 7.81 6.86
N LEU A 73 -24.53 7.64 8.17
CA LEU A 73 -23.49 7.88 9.18
C LEU A 73 -22.34 6.88 9.04
N GLY A 74 -22.60 5.63 8.64
CA GLY A 74 -21.56 4.66 8.31
C GLY A 74 -20.69 5.13 7.14
N LEU A 75 -21.30 5.59 6.04
CA LEU A 75 -20.58 6.15 4.90
C LEU A 75 -19.81 7.43 5.24
N LEU A 76 -20.39 8.31 6.08
CA LEU A 76 -19.72 9.51 6.56
C LEU A 76 -18.54 9.18 7.47
N ALA A 77 -18.65 8.18 8.35
CA ALA A 77 -17.55 7.70 9.18
C ALA A 77 -16.38 7.17 8.33
N ASP A 78 -16.68 6.45 7.25
CA ASP A 78 -15.66 5.94 6.32
C ASP A 78 -15.06 7.04 5.41
N ARG A 79 -15.82 8.12 5.12
CA ARG A 79 -15.33 9.27 4.32
C ARG A 79 -14.61 10.31 5.18
N VAL A 80 -15.24 10.88 6.18
CA VAL A 80 -14.74 12.03 6.95
C VAL A 80 -13.93 11.60 8.18
N GLY A 81 -14.08 10.35 8.61
CA GLY A 81 -13.46 9.78 9.80
C GLY A 81 -14.49 9.58 10.93
N PRO A 82 -14.40 8.48 11.70
CA PRO A 82 -15.39 8.14 12.73
C PRO A 82 -15.45 9.17 13.87
N LYS A 83 -14.32 9.78 14.29
CA LYS A 83 -14.32 10.80 15.34
C LYS A 83 -15.11 12.04 14.92
N LYS A 84 -14.81 12.59 13.73
CA LYS A 84 -15.51 13.78 13.21
C LYS A 84 -16.99 13.51 12.97
N THR A 85 -17.31 12.31 12.47
CA THR A 85 -18.70 11.90 12.24
C THR A 85 -19.47 11.72 13.55
N GLY A 86 -18.84 11.18 14.59
CA GLY A 86 -19.43 11.06 15.92
C GLY A 86 -19.71 12.42 16.57
N LEU A 87 -18.77 13.36 16.49
CA LEU A 87 -18.95 14.73 16.98
C LEU A 87 -20.06 15.48 16.24
N ALA A 88 -20.10 15.37 14.90
CA ALA A 88 -21.19 15.93 14.10
C ALA A 88 -22.54 15.30 14.46
N GLY A 89 -22.57 13.97 14.64
CA GLY A 89 -23.79 13.25 15.05
C GLY A 89 -24.32 13.70 16.41
N MET A 90 -23.46 13.91 17.41
CA MET A 90 -23.86 14.44 18.72
C MET A 90 -24.36 15.89 18.62
N ALA A 91 -23.68 16.75 17.84
CA ALA A 91 -24.13 18.13 17.62
C ALA A 91 -25.50 18.19 16.95
N VAL A 92 -25.75 17.35 15.93
CA VAL A 92 -27.06 17.27 15.26
C VAL A 92 -28.12 16.71 16.21
N THR A 93 -27.77 15.78 17.10
CA THR A 93 -28.68 15.23 18.12
C THR A 93 -29.11 16.26 19.16
N MET A 94 -28.35 17.36 19.35
CA MET A 94 -28.79 18.46 20.22
C MET A 94 -30.01 19.20 19.66
N ILE A 95 -30.19 19.23 18.34
CA ILE A 95 -31.30 19.94 17.67
C ILE A 95 -32.67 19.38 18.10
N PRO A 96 -32.96 18.07 17.99
CA PRO A 96 -34.24 17.53 18.45
C PRO A 96 -34.43 17.62 19.96
N LEU A 97 -33.35 17.63 20.77
CA LEU A 97 -33.46 17.84 22.21
C LEU A 97 -33.87 19.28 22.54
N ILE A 98 -33.27 20.27 21.89
CA ILE A 98 -33.67 21.68 22.02
C ILE A 98 -35.11 21.87 21.51
N GLY A 99 -35.46 21.23 20.38
CA GLY A 99 -36.82 21.26 19.83
C GLY A 99 -37.86 20.63 20.77
N GLY A 100 -37.54 19.49 21.37
CA GLY A 100 -38.36 18.82 22.39
C GLY A 100 -38.55 19.67 23.65
N TRP A 101 -37.54 20.45 24.02
CA TRP A 101 -37.60 21.32 25.19
C TRP A 101 -38.40 22.60 24.94
N LEU A 102 -38.23 23.23 23.77
CA LEU A 102 -38.74 24.58 23.53
C LEU A 102 -40.00 24.65 22.65
N TRP A 103 -40.26 23.66 21.80
CA TRP A 103 -41.20 23.82 20.68
C TRP A 103 -42.19 22.66 20.46
N ALA A 104 -42.02 21.54 21.14
CA ALA A 104 -42.85 20.36 20.93
C ALA A 104 -44.25 20.52 21.53
N ASP A 105 -45.22 21.01 20.77
CA ASP A 105 -46.61 21.25 21.23
C ASP A 105 -47.66 20.51 20.38
N SER A 106 -47.24 19.67 19.43
CA SER A 106 -48.13 18.89 18.57
C SER A 106 -47.53 17.53 18.24
N LEU A 107 -48.37 16.57 17.85
CA LEU A 107 -47.93 15.23 17.43
C LEU A 107 -47.01 15.30 16.20
N GLU A 108 -47.29 16.16 15.22
CA GLU A 108 -46.47 16.31 14.01
C GLU A 108 -45.06 16.79 14.36
N LYS A 109 -44.94 17.74 15.29
CA LYS A 109 -43.64 18.21 15.78
C LYS A 109 -42.91 17.13 16.57
N ILE A 110 -43.63 16.35 17.39
CA ILE A 110 -43.05 15.19 18.09
C ILE A 110 -42.56 14.12 17.11
N LEU A 111 -43.28 13.86 16.01
CA LEU A 111 -42.84 12.95 14.97
C LEU A 111 -41.61 13.47 14.24
N LEU A 112 -41.54 14.77 13.94
CA LEU A 112 -40.36 15.40 13.36
C LEU A 112 -39.14 15.28 14.31
N ILE A 113 -39.34 15.56 15.60
CA ILE A 113 -38.32 15.36 16.63
C ILE A 113 -37.90 13.89 16.66
N GLY A 114 -38.86 12.96 16.62
CA GLY A 114 -38.61 11.53 16.58
C GLY A 114 -37.74 11.12 15.39
N LEU A 115 -38.02 11.62 14.19
CA LEU A 115 -37.20 11.38 13.00
C LEU A 115 -35.77 11.91 13.18
N LEU A 116 -35.61 13.10 13.74
CA LEU A 116 -34.30 13.71 14.00
C LEU A 116 -33.52 12.98 15.11
N LEU A 117 -34.20 12.46 16.14
CA LEU A 117 -33.60 11.57 17.16
C LEU A 117 -33.03 10.28 16.55
N GLY A 118 -33.43 9.92 15.33
CA GLY A 118 -32.83 8.84 14.56
C GLY A 118 -31.32 8.97 14.36
N VAL A 119 -30.77 10.20 14.36
CA VAL A 119 -29.30 10.43 14.32
C VAL A 119 -28.61 9.79 15.52
N ALA A 120 -29.23 9.88 16.71
CA ALA A 120 -28.75 9.22 17.91
C ALA A 120 -28.77 7.70 17.76
N GLY A 121 -29.81 7.14 17.13
CA GLY A 121 -29.88 5.71 16.80
C GLY A 121 -28.82 5.24 15.79
N ALA A 122 -28.42 6.12 14.86
CA ALA A 122 -27.40 5.83 13.85
C ALA A 122 -25.97 5.81 14.41
N SER A 123 -25.74 6.30 15.64
CA SER A 123 -24.44 6.32 16.34
C SER A 123 -23.71 4.98 16.36
N PHE A 124 -24.46 3.86 16.37
CA PHE A 124 -23.95 2.50 16.27
C PHE A 124 -22.98 2.28 15.11
N ALA A 125 -23.26 2.85 13.92
CA ALA A 125 -22.42 2.69 12.72
C ALA A 125 -21.05 3.38 12.86
N VAL A 126 -20.91 4.27 13.85
CA VAL A 126 -19.70 5.03 14.13
C VAL A 126 -18.97 4.45 15.35
N ALA A 127 -19.69 4.23 16.45
CA ALA A 127 -19.10 3.86 17.73
C ALA A 127 -18.45 2.46 17.74
N LEU A 128 -19.10 1.44 17.17
CA LEU A 128 -18.58 0.07 17.20
C LEU A 128 -17.29 -0.09 16.37
N PRO A 129 -17.23 0.35 15.10
CA PRO A 129 -15.99 0.30 14.33
C PRO A 129 -14.88 1.16 14.94
N MET A 130 -15.23 2.30 15.54
CA MET A 130 -14.24 3.15 16.20
C MET A 130 -13.64 2.47 17.43
N ALA A 131 -14.42 1.73 18.22
CA ALA A 131 -13.93 1.00 19.38
C ALA A 131 -13.08 -0.22 18.99
N SER A 132 -13.55 -1.02 18.04
CA SER A 132 -12.95 -2.33 17.75
C SER A 132 -11.67 -2.25 16.93
N ARG A 133 -11.52 -1.27 16.02
CA ARG A 133 -10.35 -1.10 15.14
C ARG A 133 -9.03 -0.79 15.87
N TRP A 134 -9.09 -0.48 17.17
CA TRP A 134 -7.91 -0.28 18.02
C TRP A 134 -7.38 -1.55 18.68
N TYR A 135 -8.12 -2.66 18.61
CA TYR A 135 -7.79 -3.92 19.28
C TYR A 135 -7.44 -5.00 18.25
N PRO A 136 -6.54 -5.95 18.56
CA PRO A 136 -6.19 -7.07 17.68
C PRO A 136 -7.37 -8.05 17.54
N PRO A 137 -7.43 -8.86 16.45
CA PRO A 137 -8.59 -9.72 16.13
C PRO A 137 -9.10 -10.59 17.29
N GLU A 138 -8.21 -11.17 18.09
CA GLU A 138 -8.50 -11.97 19.29
C GLU A 138 -9.24 -11.22 20.42
N HIS A 139 -9.19 -9.89 20.43
CA HIS A 139 -9.84 -9.03 21.41
C HIS A 139 -10.93 -8.13 20.81
N GLN A 140 -11.09 -8.11 19.49
CA GLN A 140 -12.10 -7.31 18.79
C GLN A 140 -13.53 -7.69 19.18
N GLY A 141 -13.83 -8.98 19.35
CA GLY A 141 -15.15 -9.45 19.80
C GLY A 141 -15.52 -8.89 21.18
N LEU A 142 -14.58 -8.91 22.13
CA LEU A 142 -14.75 -8.34 23.47
C LEU A 142 -14.86 -6.82 23.45
N ALA A 143 -14.05 -6.13 22.63
CA ALA A 143 -14.13 -4.67 22.44
C ALA A 143 -15.46 -4.23 21.80
N MET A 144 -15.95 -4.96 20.80
CA MET A 144 -17.28 -4.74 20.21
C MET A 144 -18.40 -5.05 21.20
N GLY A 145 -18.23 -6.06 22.05
CA GLY A 145 -19.16 -6.40 23.13
C GLY A 145 -19.24 -5.29 24.19
N ILE A 146 -18.10 -4.74 24.63
CA ILE A 146 -18.03 -3.64 25.59
C ILE A 146 -18.61 -2.35 24.98
N ALA A 147 -18.19 -1.96 23.78
CA ALA A 147 -18.75 -0.79 23.10
C ALA A 147 -20.25 -0.95 22.82
N GLY A 148 -20.66 -2.14 22.38
CA GLY A 148 -22.05 -2.51 22.10
C GLY A 148 -22.93 -2.69 23.34
N ALA A 149 -22.34 -2.78 24.53
CA ALA A 149 -23.06 -2.73 25.81
C ALA A 149 -23.63 -1.34 26.08
N GLY A 150 -23.23 -0.31 25.33
CA GLY A 150 -23.85 1.03 25.38
C GLY A 150 -25.32 1.07 24.93
N ASN A 151 -26.00 -0.05 24.69
CA ASN A 151 -27.47 -0.03 24.71
C ASN A 151 -28.03 0.12 26.14
N SER A 152 -27.17 0.01 27.17
CA SER A 152 -27.52 0.26 28.57
C SER A 152 -28.08 1.66 28.82
N GLY A 153 -27.81 2.64 27.96
CA GLY A 153 -28.36 3.98 28.06
C GLY A 153 -29.89 4.02 28.09
N THR A 154 -30.53 3.00 27.51
CA THR A 154 -31.98 2.78 27.64
C THR A 154 -32.43 2.72 29.10
N LEU A 155 -31.63 2.06 29.96
CA LEU A 155 -31.90 1.97 31.41
C LEU A 155 -32.05 3.37 32.00
N PHE A 156 -31.13 4.28 31.66
CA PHE A 156 -31.18 5.64 32.16
C PHE A 156 -32.39 6.41 31.62
N ALA A 157 -32.76 6.21 30.36
CA ALA A 157 -33.96 6.81 29.80
C ALA A 157 -35.21 6.32 30.54
N THR A 158 -35.38 5.01 30.70
CA THR A 158 -36.60 4.44 31.29
C THR A 158 -36.67 4.61 32.80
N LEU A 159 -35.53 4.76 33.47
CA LEU A 159 -35.44 5.00 34.91
C LEU A 159 -35.64 6.49 35.24
N PHE A 160 -34.96 7.40 34.54
CA PHE A 160 -34.96 8.81 34.91
C PHE A 160 -36.03 9.63 34.18
N ALA A 161 -36.32 9.36 32.90
CA ALA A 161 -37.23 10.22 32.12
C ALA A 161 -38.65 10.30 32.72
N PRO A 162 -39.30 9.20 33.16
CA PRO A 162 -40.63 9.29 33.77
C PRO A 162 -40.64 10.10 35.07
N ARG A 163 -39.62 9.93 35.92
CA ARG A 163 -39.48 10.67 37.19
C ARG A 163 -39.31 12.16 36.96
N LEU A 164 -38.44 12.52 36.01
CA LEU A 164 -38.18 13.90 35.63
C LEU A 164 -39.41 14.53 34.95
N ALA A 165 -40.18 13.74 34.17
CA ALA A 165 -41.41 14.19 33.55
C ALA A 165 -42.52 14.45 34.59
N GLU A 166 -42.63 13.64 35.65
CA GLU A 166 -43.55 13.89 36.76
C GLU A 166 -43.18 15.14 37.55
N SER A 167 -41.88 15.38 37.78
CA SER A 167 -41.45 16.51 38.60
C SER A 167 -41.47 17.84 37.83
N TRP A 168 -40.95 17.85 36.60
CA TRP A 168 -40.63 19.08 35.86
C TRP A 168 -41.28 19.15 34.46
N GLY A 169 -42.14 18.20 34.12
CA GLY A 169 -42.78 18.11 32.80
C GLY A 169 -41.89 17.40 31.76
N TRP A 170 -42.53 16.78 30.77
CA TRP A 170 -41.81 15.97 29.78
C TRP A 170 -40.93 16.79 28.84
N HIS A 171 -41.25 18.07 28.58
CA HIS A 171 -40.38 18.99 27.83
C HIS A 171 -39.02 19.19 28.52
N ALA A 172 -39.01 19.34 29.84
CA ALA A 172 -37.78 19.55 30.60
C ALA A 172 -36.83 18.36 30.49
N VAL A 173 -37.34 17.15 30.31
CA VAL A 173 -36.53 15.93 30.13
C VAL A 173 -35.66 16.02 28.88
N PHE A 174 -36.17 16.59 27.78
CA PHE A 174 -35.38 16.83 26.57
C PHE A 174 -34.25 17.84 26.82
N GLY A 175 -34.53 18.92 27.55
CA GLY A 175 -33.52 19.92 27.92
C GLY A 175 -32.44 19.33 28.83
N LEU A 176 -32.83 18.54 29.82
CA LEU A 176 -31.88 17.87 30.72
C LEU A 176 -31.02 16.84 30.02
N ALA A 177 -31.53 16.16 28.99
CA ALA A 177 -30.76 15.21 28.19
C ALA A 177 -29.59 15.85 27.41
N LEU A 178 -29.59 17.19 27.23
CA LEU A 178 -28.44 17.91 26.67
C LEU A 178 -27.20 17.84 27.56
N VAL A 179 -27.37 17.75 28.88
CA VAL A 179 -26.27 17.71 29.85
C VAL A 179 -25.40 16.47 29.67
N PRO A 180 -25.93 15.22 29.77
CA PRO A 180 -25.14 14.03 29.53
C PRO A 180 -24.63 13.94 28.09
N LEU A 181 -25.37 14.43 27.08
CA LEU A 181 -24.90 14.48 25.69
C LEU A 181 -23.68 15.39 25.53
N SER A 182 -23.70 16.57 26.14
CA SER A 182 -22.59 17.52 26.11
C SER A 182 -21.37 16.96 26.81
N LEU A 183 -21.56 16.30 27.96
CA LEU A 183 -20.49 15.61 28.67
C LEU A 183 -19.88 14.49 27.82
N ALA A 184 -20.72 13.63 27.22
CA ALA A 184 -20.27 12.58 26.32
C ALA A 184 -19.50 13.15 25.11
N MET A 185 -19.95 14.27 24.54
CA MET A 185 -19.28 14.94 23.43
C MET A 185 -17.90 15.49 23.83
N VAL A 186 -17.78 16.10 25.01
CA VAL A 186 -16.48 16.58 25.53
C VAL A 186 -15.52 15.43 25.77
N VAL A 187 -15.97 14.37 26.46
CA VAL A 187 -15.16 13.16 26.70
C VAL A 187 -14.72 12.53 25.38
N PHE A 188 -15.64 12.42 24.41
CA PHE A 188 -15.33 11.88 23.09
C PHE A 188 -14.34 12.76 22.32
N CYS A 189 -14.48 14.08 22.38
CA CYS A 189 -13.58 15.03 21.72
C CYS A 189 -12.14 14.90 22.24
N VAL A 190 -11.99 14.79 23.56
CA VAL A 190 -10.69 14.72 24.24
C VAL A 190 -10.04 13.34 24.11
N PHE A 191 -10.79 12.26 24.36
CA PHE A 191 -10.22 10.93 24.54
C PHE A 191 -10.37 9.98 23.34
N ALA A 192 -11.35 10.21 22.44
CA ALA A 192 -11.48 9.41 21.24
C ALA A 192 -10.43 9.82 20.19
N LYS A 193 -9.80 8.83 19.56
CA LYS A 193 -8.87 9.01 18.45
C LYS A 193 -9.35 8.21 17.24
N ASP A 194 -9.16 8.76 16.05
CA ASP A 194 -9.40 8.00 14.82
C ASP A 194 -8.38 6.85 14.75
N PRO A 195 -8.82 5.60 14.54
CA PRO A 195 -7.90 4.49 14.35
C PRO A 195 -7.02 4.77 13.11
N PRO A 196 -5.73 4.36 13.12
CA PRO A 196 -4.80 4.63 12.02
C PRO A 196 -5.42 4.17 10.70
N MET A 197 -5.56 5.11 9.76
CA MET A 197 -6.39 4.94 8.57
C MET A 197 -5.71 4.00 7.55
N THR A 198 -6.09 2.72 7.61
CA THR A 198 -5.96 1.82 6.46
C THR A 198 -6.64 2.46 5.26
N ALA A 199 -5.95 2.46 4.12
CA ALA A 199 -6.38 3.07 2.86
C ALA A 199 -7.83 2.69 2.57
N ARG A 200 -8.61 3.73 2.26
CA ARG A 200 -10.03 3.62 1.95
C ARG A 200 -10.28 2.45 1.00
N ARG A 201 -10.87 1.38 1.53
CA ARG A 201 -11.52 0.35 0.75
C ARG A 201 -12.47 1.04 -0.23
N ALA A 202 -12.51 0.53 -1.47
CA ALA A 202 -13.72 0.69 -2.27
C ALA A 202 -14.86 0.20 -1.37
N SER A 203 -15.87 1.04 -1.14
CA SER A 203 -17.13 0.51 -0.63
C SER A 203 -17.50 -0.62 -1.58
N THR A 204 -17.44 -1.86 -1.11
CA THR A 204 -18.37 -2.85 -1.60
C THR A 204 -19.72 -2.22 -1.33
N GLY A 205 -20.30 -1.62 -2.37
CA GLY A 205 -21.59 -0.96 -2.26
C GLY A 205 -22.56 -1.98 -1.67
N TYR A 206 -23.51 -1.52 -0.87
CA TYR A 206 -24.59 -2.37 -0.38
C TYR A 206 -25.22 -3.25 -1.49
N GLY A 207 -25.10 -2.88 -2.76
CA GLY A 207 -25.50 -3.67 -3.93
C GLY A 207 -24.79 -5.01 -4.14
N ALA A 208 -23.55 -5.23 -3.65
CA ALA A 208 -22.92 -6.55 -3.68
C ALA A 208 -23.51 -7.46 -2.59
N LEU A 209 -23.67 -6.94 -1.36
CA LEU A 209 -24.31 -7.63 -0.24
C LEU A 209 -25.79 -7.93 -0.51
N ALA A 210 -26.49 -7.04 -1.22
CA ALA A 210 -27.89 -7.23 -1.59
C ALA A 210 -28.12 -8.45 -2.50
N LYS A 211 -27.08 -8.92 -3.21
CA LYS A 211 -27.12 -10.13 -4.05
C LYS A 211 -26.79 -11.40 -3.26
N GLU A 212 -26.30 -11.29 -2.02
CA GLU A 212 -25.98 -12.43 -1.17
C GLU A 212 -27.16 -12.83 -0.28
N ALA A 213 -27.65 -14.06 -0.46
CA ALA A 213 -28.76 -14.59 0.34
C ALA A 213 -28.43 -14.64 1.85
N ASP A 214 -27.17 -14.91 2.21
CA ASP A 214 -26.75 -14.94 3.61
C ASP A 214 -26.83 -13.56 4.28
N ALA A 215 -26.60 -12.46 3.55
CA ALA A 215 -26.68 -11.11 4.10
C ALA A 215 -28.11 -10.80 4.56
N TRP A 216 -29.11 -11.18 3.76
CA TRP A 216 -30.53 -11.05 4.10
C TRP A 216 -30.96 -11.96 5.25
N ARG A 217 -30.38 -13.17 5.37
CA ARG A 217 -30.61 -14.06 6.52
C ARG A 217 -30.11 -13.42 7.82
N PHE A 218 -28.89 -12.89 7.83
CA PHE A 218 -28.37 -12.16 9.00
C PHE A 218 -29.18 -10.89 9.31
N CYS A 219 -29.65 -10.17 8.30
CA CYS A 219 -30.56 -9.04 8.48
C CYS A 219 -31.87 -9.47 9.16
N PHE A 220 -32.47 -10.58 8.71
CA PHE A 220 -33.70 -11.12 9.30
C PHE A 220 -33.49 -11.58 10.75
N PHE A 221 -32.42 -12.34 11.02
CA PHE A 221 -32.08 -12.79 12.37
C PHE A 221 -31.88 -11.61 13.33
N TYR A 222 -31.17 -10.57 12.89
CA TYR A 222 -30.90 -9.40 13.71
C TYR A 222 -32.12 -8.46 13.85
N ALA A 223 -33.05 -8.46 12.90
CA ALA A 223 -34.34 -7.80 13.02
C ALA A 223 -35.19 -8.41 14.16
N ILE A 224 -35.12 -9.72 14.37
CA ILE A 224 -35.81 -10.39 15.48
C ILE A 224 -35.11 -10.13 16.81
N THR A 225 -33.77 -10.23 16.87
CA THR A 225 -33.05 -10.05 18.14
C THR A 225 -32.95 -8.58 18.54
N PHE A 226 -32.26 -7.75 17.76
CA PHE A 226 -32.02 -6.34 18.11
C PHE A 226 -33.25 -5.47 17.82
N GLY A 227 -33.96 -5.76 16.73
CA GLY A 227 -35.21 -5.06 16.44
C GLY A 227 -36.30 -5.42 17.43
N GLY A 228 -36.48 -6.70 17.75
CA GLY A 228 -37.36 -7.13 18.84
C GLY A 228 -37.01 -6.48 20.16
N PHE A 229 -35.72 -6.45 20.52
CA PHE A 229 -35.26 -5.77 21.73
C PHE A 229 -35.62 -4.28 21.71
N SER A 230 -35.23 -3.55 20.67
CA SER A 230 -35.42 -2.10 20.56
C SER A 230 -36.89 -1.70 20.49
N GLY A 231 -37.70 -2.45 19.72
CA GLY A 231 -39.14 -2.21 19.62
C GLY A 231 -39.86 -2.50 20.94
N LEU A 232 -39.53 -3.60 21.62
CA LEU A 232 -40.14 -3.91 22.92
C LEU A 232 -39.82 -2.83 23.94
N ILE A 233 -38.56 -2.46 24.12
CA ILE A 233 -38.19 -1.47 25.16
C ILE A 233 -38.83 -0.11 24.90
N SER A 234 -38.99 0.29 23.64
CA SER A 234 -39.62 1.58 23.28
C SER A 234 -41.13 1.57 23.48
N PHE A 235 -41.79 0.41 23.36
CA PHE A 235 -43.24 0.30 23.54
C PHE A 235 -43.66 -0.23 24.93
N MET A 236 -42.73 -0.82 25.68
CA MET A 236 -43.04 -1.50 26.95
C MET A 236 -43.63 -0.58 28.03
N PRO A 237 -43.19 0.68 28.20
CA PRO A 237 -43.85 1.59 29.14
C PRO A 237 -45.34 1.77 28.82
N ILE A 238 -45.68 1.86 27.53
CA ILE A 238 -47.07 1.99 27.05
C ILE A 238 -47.83 0.68 27.26
N LEU A 239 -47.22 -0.47 26.94
CA LEU A 239 -47.82 -1.78 27.19
C LEU A 239 -48.17 -1.98 28.66
N LEU A 240 -47.23 -1.70 29.57
CA LEU A 240 -47.40 -1.90 31.01
C LEU A 240 -48.46 -0.96 31.60
N HIS A 241 -48.51 0.28 31.11
CA HIS A 241 -49.53 1.23 31.52
C HIS A 241 -50.92 0.88 30.94
N ASP A 242 -51.03 0.63 29.64
CA ASP A 242 -52.32 0.45 28.97
C ASP A 242 -52.97 -0.89 29.30
N GLN A 243 -52.20 -1.98 29.34
CA GLN A 243 -52.68 -3.34 29.61
C GLN A 243 -52.76 -3.64 31.11
N TYR A 244 -51.72 -3.29 31.87
CA TYR A 244 -51.58 -3.70 33.27
C TYR A 244 -51.85 -2.59 34.29
N LYS A 245 -52.15 -1.37 33.83
CA LYS A 245 -52.44 -0.21 34.68
C LYS A 245 -51.31 0.13 35.65
N ALA A 246 -50.06 -0.21 35.29
CA ALA A 246 -48.90 0.23 36.04
C ALA A 246 -48.80 1.76 35.98
N SER A 247 -48.37 2.41 37.07
CA SER A 247 -48.09 3.85 37.06
C SER A 247 -46.99 4.16 36.05
N MET A 248 -46.92 5.40 35.55
CA MET A 248 -45.95 5.77 34.52
C MET A 248 -44.50 5.56 34.98
N VAL A 249 -44.19 5.86 36.26
CA VAL A 249 -42.88 5.57 36.86
C VAL A 249 -42.65 4.07 37.06
N LEU A 250 -43.63 3.31 37.56
CA LEU A 250 -43.48 1.87 37.75
C LEU A 250 -43.29 1.13 36.41
N ALA A 251 -43.99 1.57 35.37
CA ALA A 251 -43.81 1.06 34.01
C ALA A 251 -42.38 1.32 33.50
N GLY A 252 -41.81 2.49 33.81
CA GLY A 252 -40.39 2.80 33.57
C GLY A 252 -39.42 1.91 34.34
N ASP A 253 -39.67 1.65 35.63
CA ASP A 253 -38.83 0.80 36.48
C ASP A 253 -38.81 -0.66 36.03
N LEU A 254 -39.99 -1.21 35.76
CA LEU A 254 -40.11 -2.58 35.24
C LEU A 254 -39.50 -2.70 33.85
N THR A 255 -39.60 -1.65 33.03
CA THR A 255 -38.91 -1.60 31.73
C THR A 255 -37.40 -1.62 31.94
N SER A 256 -36.89 -0.80 32.85
CA SER A 256 -35.48 -0.71 33.22
C SER A 256 -34.92 -2.07 33.66
N LEU A 257 -35.67 -2.81 34.48
CA LEU A 257 -35.30 -4.16 34.93
C LEU A 257 -35.09 -5.13 33.75
N CYS A 258 -35.99 -5.13 32.77
CA CYS A 258 -35.88 -6.03 31.63
C CYS A 258 -34.80 -5.59 30.63
N VAL A 259 -34.61 -4.28 30.47
CA VAL A 259 -33.53 -3.69 29.68
C VAL A 259 -32.16 -4.09 30.22
N LEU A 260 -32.01 -4.10 31.56
CA LEU A 260 -30.80 -4.52 32.23
C LEU A 260 -30.44 -5.97 31.87
N ALA A 261 -31.44 -6.86 31.83
CA ALA A 261 -31.26 -8.25 31.42
C ALA A 261 -30.66 -8.35 30.01
N GLY A 262 -31.31 -7.74 29.01
CA GLY A 262 -30.82 -7.83 27.63
C GLY A 262 -29.48 -7.14 27.40
N SER A 263 -29.17 -6.07 28.14
CA SER A 263 -27.89 -5.36 28.02
C SER A 263 -26.74 -6.15 28.64
N LEU A 264 -26.91 -6.71 29.85
CA LEU A 264 -25.89 -7.49 30.54
C LEU A 264 -25.67 -8.87 29.93
N MET A 265 -26.70 -9.48 29.32
CA MET A 265 -26.55 -10.79 28.70
C MET A 265 -25.87 -10.76 27.34
N ARG A 266 -25.67 -9.58 26.73
CA ARG A 266 -25.07 -9.46 25.39
C ARG A 266 -23.62 -9.96 25.28
N PRO A 267 -22.69 -9.61 26.20
CA PRO A 267 -21.34 -10.18 26.21
C PRO A 267 -21.34 -11.69 26.44
N LEU A 268 -22.27 -12.20 27.26
CA LEU A 268 -22.44 -13.63 27.50
C LEU A 268 -22.84 -14.36 26.22
N GLY A 269 -23.63 -13.73 25.34
CA GLY A 269 -24.06 -14.31 24.07
C GLY A 269 -22.91 -14.64 23.13
N GLY A 270 -21.95 -13.72 23.00
CA GLY A 270 -20.70 -13.95 22.27
C GLY A 270 -19.86 -15.06 22.90
N TRP A 271 -19.72 -15.03 24.24
CA TRP A 271 -19.00 -16.08 24.98
C TRP A 271 -19.60 -17.48 24.81
N PHE A 272 -20.93 -17.60 24.87
CA PHE A 272 -21.63 -18.86 24.60
C PHE A 272 -21.44 -19.31 23.14
N ALA A 273 -21.48 -18.38 22.18
CA ALA A 273 -21.26 -18.68 20.76
C ALA A 273 -19.84 -19.19 20.50
N ASP A 274 -18.83 -18.62 21.16
CA ASP A 274 -17.44 -19.08 21.06
C ASP A 274 -17.23 -20.46 21.68
N ARG A 275 -17.96 -20.78 22.77
CA ARG A 275 -17.80 -22.04 23.50
C ARG A 275 -18.61 -23.21 22.95
N PHE A 276 -19.83 -22.96 22.49
CA PHE A 276 -20.80 -23.99 22.10
C PHE A 276 -21.18 -23.96 20.62
N GLY A 277 -20.67 -22.97 19.86
CA GLY A 277 -20.96 -22.74 18.45
C GLY A 277 -22.14 -21.80 18.22
N GLY A 278 -21.93 -20.71 17.47
CA GLY A 278 -22.90 -19.62 17.31
C GLY A 278 -24.25 -20.05 16.74
N VAL A 279 -24.25 -20.99 15.77
CA VAL A 279 -25.50 -21.48 15.16
C VAL A 279 -26.34 -22.29 16.16
N ARG A 280 -25.71 -23.14 17.00
CA ARG A 280 -26.42 -23.93 18.02
C ARG A 280 -27.01 -23.04 19.10
N VAL A 281 -26.26 -22.03 19.52
CA VAL A 281 -26.73 -21.03 20.48
C VAL A 281 -27.95 -20.29 19.91
N LEU A 282 -27.90 -19.83 18.66
CA LEU A 282 -29.04 -19.14 18.04
C LEU A 282 -30.29 -20.03 17.85
N ILE A 283 -30.13 -21.32 17.55
CA ILE A 283 -31.26 -22.26 17.48
C ILE A 283 -32.01 -22.32 18.82
N GLY A 284 -31.28 -22.47 19.93
CA GLY A 284 -31.89 -22.46 21.26
C GLY A 284 -32.54 -21.11 21.57
N LEU A 285 -31.84 -20.02 21.28
CA LEU A 285 -32.32 -18.67 21.59
C LEU A 285 -33.58 -18.29 20.81
N PHE A 286 -33.68 -18.59 19.51
CA PHE A 286 -34.91 -18.29 18.76
C PHE A 286 -36.12 -19.07 19.25
N GLY A 287 -35.93 -20.33 19.65
CA GLY A 287 -37.00 -21.13 20.28
C GLY A 287 -37.45 -20.53 21.62
N LEU A 288 -36.50 -20.11 22.46
CA LEU A 288 -36.78 -19.49 23.75
C LEU A 288 -37.42 -18.08 23.60
N ILE A 289 -36.98 -17.30 22.62
CA ILE A 289 -37.60 -16.00 22.27
C ILE A 289 -39.05 -16.23 21.82
N ALA A 290 -39.29 -17.17 20.90
CA ALA A 290 -40.62 -17.50 20.41
C ALA A 290 -41.55 -17.95 21.54
N ALA A 291 -41.08 -18.83 22.42
CA ALA A 291 -41.84 -19.31 23.58
C ALA A 291 -42.17 -18.19 24.57
N SER A 292 -41.19 -17.33 24.89
CA SER A 292 -41.39 -16.21 25.83
C SER A 292 -42.38 -15.18 25.28
N LEU A 293 -42.31 -14.89 23.98
CA LEU A 293 -43.27 -13.98 23.31
C LEU A 293 -44.65 -14.61 23.17
N LEU A 294 -44.75 -15.91 22.89
CA LEU A 294 -46.04 -16.60 22.81
C LEU A 294 -46.72 -16.65 24.18
N ALA A 295 -45.94 -16.80 25.25
CA ALA A 295 -46.45 -16.73 26.62
C ALA A 295 -47.02 -15.35 26.99
N MET A 296 -46.67 -14.29 26.25
CA MET A 296 -47.30 -12.97 26.37
C MET A 296 -48.64 -12.86 25.63
N ALA A 297 -48.91 -13.72 24.65
CA ALA A 297 -50.14 -13.69 23.86
C ALA A 297 -51.45 -13.77 24.68
N PRO A 298 -51.56 -14.62 25.73
CA PRO A 298 -52.76 -14.66 26.58
C PRO A 298 -52.86 -13.49 27.58
N ALA A 299 -51.97 -12.49 27.54
CA ALA A 299 -51.89 -11.39 28.50
C ALA A 299 -51.82 -11.87 29.97
N PRO A 300 -50.75 -12.60 30.34
CA PRO A 300 -50.61 -13.19 31.68
C PRO A 300 -50.54 -12.11 32.78
N PRO A 301 -50.77 -12.44 34.06
CA PRO A 301 -50.66 -11.48 35.16
C PRO A 301 -49.33 -10.74 35.17
N LEU A 302 -49.32 -9.49 35.66
CA LEU A 302 -48.17 -8.58 35.58
C LEU A 302 -46.84 -9.23 35.99
N THR A 303 -46.80 -9.96 37.10
CA THR A 303 -45.57 -10.64 37.57
C THR A 303 -45.04 -11.66 36.56
N ALA A 304 -45.93 -12.48 35.98
CA ALA A 304 -45.57 -13.44 34.95
C ALA A 304 -45.19 -12.75 33.63
N ALA A 305 -45.90 -11.67 33.27
CA ALA A 305 -45.58 -10.85 32.11
C ALA A 305 -44.16 -10.28 32.18
N ILE A 306 -43.76 -9.75 33.34
CA ILE A 306 -42.40 -9.24 33.56
C ILE A 306 -41.36 -10.36 33.46
N VAL A 307 -41.64 -11.56 33.99
CA VAL A 307 -40.72 -12.70 33.82
C VAL A 307 -40.54 -13.05 32.34
N PHE A 308 -41.63 -13.16 31.58
CA PHE A 308 -41.54 -13.48 30.15
C PHE A 308 -40.86 -12.38 29.34
N LEU A 309 -41.10 -11.10 29.65
CA LEU A 309 -40.44 -9.96 29.00
C LEU A 309 -38.95 -9.87 29.37
N PHE A 310 -38.60 -10.14 30.63
CA PHE A 310 -37.22 -10.23 31.10
C PHE A 310 -36.45 -11.34 30.37
N LEU A 311 -37.07 -12.53 30.26
CA LEU A 311 -36.51 -13.66 29.52
C LEU A 311 -36.39 -13.34 28.02
N ALA A 312 -37.44 -12.80 27.39
CA ALA A 312 -37.43 -12.43 25.99
C ALA A 312 -36.30 -11.43 25.68
N LEU A 313 -36.18 -10.36 26.46
CA LEU A 313 -35.15 -9.35 26.29
C LEU A 313 -33.74 -9.89 26.60
N GLY A 314 -33.61 -10.76 27.61
CA GLY A 314 -32.37 -11.47 27.93
C GLY A 314 -31.89 -12.36 26.77
N PHE A 315 -32.78 -13.19 26.21
CA PHE A 315 -32.48 -14.07 25.08
C PHE A 315 -32.20 -13.28 23.79
N MET A 316 -32.92 -12.18 23.54
CA MET A 316 -32.60 -11.25 22.45
C MET A 316 -31.22 -10.62 22.62
N GLY A 317 -30.85 -10.27 23.86
CA GLY A 317 -29.51 -9.80 24.23
C GLY A 317 -28.41 -10.83 23.92
N LEU A 318 -28.59 -12.09 24.35
CA LEU A 318 -27.70 -13.21 24.00
C LEU A 318 -27.60 -13.39 22.47
N GLY A 319 -28.74 -13.30 21.78
CA GLY A 319 -28.82 -13.45 20.32
C GLY A 319 -28.04 -12.37 19.58
N ASN A 320 -28.10 -11.13 20.05
CA ASN A 320 -27.29 -10.03 19.50
C ASN A 320 -25.79 -10.34 19.60
N GLY A 321 -25.33 -10.88 20.73
CA GLY A 321 -23.94 -11.29 20.91
C GLY A 321 -23.52 -12.41 19.96
N ALA A 322 -24.35 -13.44 19.82
CA ALA A 322 -24.08 -14.58 18.93
C ALA A 322 -24.09 -14.19 17.44
N ILE A 323 -24.96 -13.29 17.00
CA ILE A 323 -25.00 -12.83 15.60
C ILE A 323 -23.74 -12.03 15.25
N PHE A 324 -23.24 -11.15 16.14
CA PHE A 324 -22.00 -10.40 15.88
C PHE A 324 -20.75 -11.26 15.94
N GLN A 325 -20.84 -12.47 16.47
CA GLN A 325 -19.77 -13.46 16.36
C GLN A 325 -19.78 -14.12 14.97
N LEU A 326 -20.94 -14.49 14.44
CA LEU A 326 -21.09 -15.19 13.16
C LEU A 326 -21.00 -14.28 11.92
N ALA A 327 -21.60 -13.08 11.93
CA ALA A 327 -21.68 -12.22 10.76
C ALA A 327 -20.30 -11.77 10.23
N PRO A 328 -19.32 -11.40 11.07
CA PRO A 328 -17.97 -11.08 10.60
C PRO A 328 -17.20 -12.29 10.05
N GLN A 329 -17.54 -13.51 10.47
CA GLN A 329 -16.91 -14.74 9.98
C GLN A 329 -17.35 -15.07 8.55
N ARG A 330 -18.64 -14.88 8.24
CA ARG A 330 -19.17 -15.09 6.88
C ARG A 330 -18.72 -14.03 5.87
N PHE A 331 -18.53 -12.79 6.34
CA PHE A 331 -18.25 -11.62 5.51
C PHE A 331 -16.93 -10.93 5.91
N ALA A 332 -15.84 -11.69 6.01
CA ALA A 332 -14.52 -11.21 6.45
C ALA A 332 -14.00 -10.02 5.60
N ASP A 333 -14.32 -10.02 4.31
CA ASP A 333 -13.94 -8.99 3.34
C ASP A 333 -14.80 -7.71 3.45
N GLN A 334 -16.01 -7.79 4.03
CA GLN A 334 -17.01 -6.70 4.04
C GLN A 334 -17.54 -6.34 5.44
N ARG A 335 -16.75 -6.61 6.50
CA ARG A 335 -17.13 -6.45 7.93
C ARG A 335 -17.85 -5.14 8.30
N GLY A 336 -17.44 -3.99 7.75
CA GLY A 336 -18.08 -2.69 8.03
C GLY A 336 -19.46 -2.53 7.37
N ALA A 337 -19.57 -2.86 6.08
CA ALA A 337 -20.80 -2.73 5.31
C ALA A 337 -21.90 -3.69 5.79
N ILE A 338 -21.54 -4.94 6.14
CA ILE A 338 -22.48 -5.90 6.71
C ILE A 338 -22.97 -5.45 8.10
N THR A 339 -22.09 -4.88 8.94
CA THR A 339 -22.47 -4.36 10.27
C THR A 339 -23.48 -3.21 10.16
N GLY A 340 -23.29 -2.31 9.18
CA GLY A 340 -24.23 -1.24 8.88
C GLY A 340 -25.57 -1.74 8.32
N LEU A 341 -25.55 -2.69 7.39
CA LEU A 341 -26.75 -3.27 6.76
C LEU A 341 -27.59 -4.07 7.77
N VAL A 342 -26.95 -4.97 8.51
CA VAL A 342 -27.58 -5.77 9.57
C VAL A 342 -28.11 -4.85 10.67
N GLY A 343 -27.35 -3.81 11.05
CA GLY A 343 -27.80 -2.79 11.99
C GLY A 343 -29.02 -2.01 11.50
N ALA A 344 -29.11 -1.69 10.21
CA ALA A 344 -30.29 -1.03 9.62
C ALA A 344 -31.52 -1.95 9.66
N ALA A 345 -31.37 -3.24 9.31
CA ALA A 345 -32.44 -4.23 9.42
C ALA A 345 -32.93 -4.41 10.87
N GLY A 346 -32.02 -4.36 11.84
CA GLY A 346 -32.34 -4.30 13.26
C GLY A 346 -33.25 -3.13 13.62
N GLY A 347 -32.93 -1.91 13.15
CA GLY A 347 -33.79 -0.73 13.37
C GLY A 347 -35.16 -0.86 12.71
N LEU A 348 -35.23 -1.45 11.52
CA LEU A 348 -36.49 -1.73 10.82
C LEU A 348 -37.37 -2.74 11.59
N GLY A 349 -36.78 -3.81 12.13
CA GLY A 349 -37.49 -4.73 13.02
C GLY A 349 -38.04 -4.03 14.27
N GLY A 350 -37.26 -3.09 14.84
CA GLY A 350 -37.67 -2.24 15.95
C GLY A 350 -38.81 -1.28 15.60
N PHE A 351 -38.90 -0.83 14.36
CA PHE A 351 -40.05 -0.04 13.88
C PHE A 351 -41.32 -0.87 13.74
N LEU A 352 -41.22 -2.08 13.15
CA LEU A 352 -42.38 -2.90 12.84
C LEU A 352 -43.13 -3.37 14.11
N LEU A 353 -42.41 -3.67 15.19
CA LEU A 353 -43.03 -4.25 16.38
C LEU A 353 -43.97 -3.29 17.13
N PRO A 354 -43.58 -2.05 17.52
CA PRO A 354 -44.49 -1.09 18.17
C PRO A 354 -45.68 -0.73 17.27
N VAL A 355 -45.44 -0.59 15.96
CA VAL A 355 -46.51 -0.33 14.99
C VAL A 355 -47.50 -1.48 14.96
N ALA A 356 -47.03 -2.73 14.91
CA ALA A 356 -47.89 -3.90 14.94
C ALA A 356 -48.66 -4.00 16.27
N LEU A 357 -48.01 -3.79 17.41
CA LEU A 357 -48.67 -3.80 18.73
C LEU A 357 -49.75 -2.71 18.84
N GLY A 358 -49.46 -1.49 18.37
CA GLY A 358 -50.43 -0.41 18.31
C GLY A 358 -51.62 -0.72 17.40
N TRP A 359 -51.35 -1.27 16.22
CA TRP A 359 -52.36 -1.65 15.24
C TRP A 359 -53.27 -2.77 15.77
N PHE A 360 -52.69 -3.88 16.25
CA PHE A 360 -53.47 -4.97 16.81
C PHE A 360 -54.28 -4.55 18.04
N ARG A 361 -53.74 -3.66 18.88
CA ARG A 361 -54.50 -3.10 20.00
C ARG A 361 -55.69 -2.26 19.55
N GLN A 362 -55.54 -1.45 18.51
CA GLN A 362 -56.62 -0.59 18.01
C GLN A 362 -57.75 -1.40 17.35
N TYR A 363 -57.40 -2.38 16.52
CA TYR A 363 -58.39 -3.11 15.71
C TYR A 363 -58.94 -4.36 16.38
N TYR A 364 -58.16 -5.03 17.23
CA TYR A 364 -58.54 -6.30 17.88
C TYR A 364 -58.64 -6.20 19.40
N GLY A 365 -58.39 -5.00 19.97
CA GLY A 365 -58.49 -4.78 21.40
C GLY A 365 -57.45 -5.53 22.24
N SER A 366 -56.45 -6.18 21.64
CA SER A 366 -55.46 -6.98 22.37
C SER A 366 -54.07 -6.84 21.77
N PHE A 367 -53.06 -6.72 22.63
CA PHE A 367 -51.65 -6.82 22.23
C PHE A 367 -51.23 -8.26 21.93
N GLY A 368 -52.02 -9.25 22.36
CA GLY A 368 -51.69 -10.67 22.29
C GLY A 368 -51.46 -11.18 20.87
N VAL A 369 -52.25 -10.69 19.90
CA VAL A 369 -52.07 -11.04 18.48
C VAL A 369 -50.75 -10.49 17.95
N GLY A 370 -50.33 -9.30 18.37
CA GLY A 370 -49.02 -8.74 18.00
C GLY A 370 -47.85 -9.56 18.57
N PHE A 371 -47.97 -10.03 19.82
CA PHE A 371 -46.98 -10.94 20.42
C PHE A 371 -46.94 -12.31 19.72
N ALA A 372 -48.10 -12.88 19.37
CA ALA A 372 -48.19 -14.12 18.60
C ALA A 372 -47.58 -13.97 17.20
N ALA A 373 -47.84 -12.85 16.51
CA ALA A 373 -47.25 -12.55 15.21
C ALA A 373 -45.72 -12.42 15.28
N PHE A 374 -45.19 -11.77 16.32
CA PHE A 374 -43.74 -11.66 16.51
C PHE A 374 -43.10 -12.98 16.95
N SER A 375 -43.80 -13.79 17.75
CA SER A 375 -43.41 -15.17 18.06
C SER A 375 -43.32 -16.02 16.79
N ALA A 376 -44.31 -15.93 15.89
CA ALA A 376 -44.26 -16.61 14.60
C ALA A 376 -43.08 -16.15 13.74
N ALA A 377 -42.73 -14.86 13.75
CA ALA A 377 -41.53 -14.35 13.08
C ALA A 377 -40.23 -14.94 13.68
N ALA A 378 -40.16 -15.13 15.00
CA ALA A 378 -39.04 -15.82 15.65
C ALA A 378 -38.97 -17.32 15.30
N VAL A 379 -40.12 -18.00 15.15
CA VAL A 379 -40.19 -19.38 14.64
C VAL A 379 -39.72 -19.47 13.19
N LEU A 380 -40.10 -18.49 12.36
CA LEU A 380 -39.61 -18.40 10.97
C LEU A 380 -38.10 -18.17 10.92
N ALA A 381 -37.55 -17.33 11.81
CA ALA A 381 -36.10 -17.16 11.95
C ALA A 381 -35.40 -18.46 12.36
N LEU A 382 -36.00 -19.22 13.30
CA LEU A 382 -35.52 -20.55 13.68
C LEU A 382 -35.53 -21.51 12.48
N ALA A 383 -36.62 -21.58 11.72
CA ALA A 383 -36.74 -22.42 10.54
C ALA A 383 -35.72 -22.04 9.45
N ALA A 384 -35.54 -20.74 9.20
CA ALA A 384 -34.56 -20.24 8.24
C ALA A 384 -33.11 -20.54 8.69
N LEU A 385 -32.82 -20.48 9.98
CA LEU A 385 -31.52 -20.85 10.53
C LEU A 385 -31.26 -22.36 10.42
N LEU A 386 -32.26 -23.20 10.68
CA LEU A 386 -32.17 -24.66 10.49
C LEU A 386 -31.94 -25.03 9.02
N ALA A 387 -32.60 -24.33 8.08
CA ALA A 387 -32.39 -24.53 6.65
C ALA A 387 -30.99 -24.08 6.19
N ALA A 388 -30.48 -22.96 6.73
CA ALA A 388 -29.15 -22.45 6.39
C ALA A 388 -28.01 -23.29 7.00
N ARG A 389 -28.26 -23.94 8.15
CA ARG A 389 -27.26 -24.73 8.89
C ARG A 389 -26.55 -25.75 8.01
N GLY A 390 -27.27 -26.51 7.20
CA GLY A 390 -26.68 -27.55 6.34
C GLY A 390 -25.78 -27.00 5.24
N ALA A 391 -26.09 -25.82 4.70
CA ALA A 391 -25.25 -25.15 3.70
C ALA A 391 -24.02 -24.47 4.33
N TRP A 392 -24.13 -24.06 5.59
CA TRP A 392 -23.06 -23.37 6.32
C TRP A 392 -22.05 -24.36 6.94
N GLU A 393 -22.53 -25.48 7.49
CA GLU A 393 -21.70 -26.57 8.02
C GLU A 393 -20.95 -27.24 6.86
N GLY A 394 -19.64 -26.97 6.73
CA GLY A 394 -18.79 -27.54 5.67
C GLY A 394 -18.26 -26.53 4.64
N SER A 395 -18.95 -25.41 4.43
CA SER A 395 -18.49 -24.32 3.55
C SER A 395 -17.53 -23.37 4.28
N TRP A 396 -18.02 -22.71 5.33
CA TRP A 396 -17.25 -21.75 6.13
C TRP A 396 -17.33 -21.99 7.65
N LEU A 397 -18.25 -22.85 8.12
CA LEU A 397 -18.35 -23.27 9.54
C LEU A 397 -17.84 -24.70 9.74
N GLY A 398 -17.17 -24.95 10.89
CA GLY A 398 -16.70 -26.28 11.30
C GLY A 398 -17.84 -27.20 11.77
N LYS A 399 -17.54 -28.51 11.97
CA LYS A 399 -18.54 -29.47 12.48
C LYS A 399 -19.10 -28.99 13.83
N GLY A 400 -20.42 -28.80 13.89
CA GLY A 400 -21.11 -28.35 15.10
C GLY A 400 -21.30 -26.84 15.25
N GLY A 401 -21.02 -26.05 14.20
CA GLY A 401 -21.27 -24.60 14.19
C GLY A 401 -20.28 -23.79 15.02
N VAL A 402 -19.10 -24.36 15.30
CA VAL A 402 -17.95 -23.70 15.95
C VAL A 402 -17.08 -23.07 14.86
N ALA A 403 -16.51 -21.90 15.15
CA ALA A 403 -15.55 -21.22 14.27
C ALA A 403 -14.35 -22.15 14.00
N ARG A 404 -13.95 -22.31 12.73
CA ARG A 404 -12.77 -23.10 12.37
C ARG A 404 -11.53 -22.42 12.94
N SER A 405 -10.71 -23.20 13.65
CA SER A 405 -9.35 -22.82 14.04
C SER A 405 -8.45 -22.98 12.82
N GLU A 406 -7.49 -22.06 12.60
CA GLU A 406 -6.49 -22.13 11.51
C GLU A 406 -5.66 -23.43 11.52
N LEU A 407 -5.74 -24.21 12.59
CA LEU A 407 -5.05 -25.49 12.78
C LEU A 407 -5.90 -26.74 12.44
N ASP A 408 -7.16 -26.61 12.04
CA ASP A 408 -7.99 -27.78 11.69
C ASP A 408 -7.87 -28.15 10.20
N PRO A 409 -7.47 -29.39 9.86
CA PRO A 409 -7.36 -29.84 8.48
C PRO A 409 -8.73 -29.91 7.79
N LEU A 410 -8.77 -29.55 6.51
CA LEU A 410 -9.96 -29.69 5.68
C LEU A 410 -10.38 -31.17 5.62
N PRO A 411 -11.64 -31.52 5.93
CA PRO A 411 -12.10 -32.88 5.74
C PRO A 411 -12.19 -33.18 4.24
N PRO A 412 -11.85 -34.41 3.81
CA PRO A 412 -12.08 -34.83 2.43
C PRO A 412 -13.57 -34.78 2.15
N ALA A 413 -13.95 -34.29 0.98
CA ALA A 413 -15.34 -34.27 0.53
C ALA A 413 -15.89 -35.69 0.55
N ALA A 414 -16.63 -36.02 1.60
CA ALA A 414 -17.39 -37.25 1.70
C ALA A 414 -18.57 -37.14 0.74
N LEU A 415 -18.44 -37.87 -0.37
CA LEU A 415 -19.51 -38.41 -1.17
C LEU A 415 -20.70 -38.83 -0.29
N LEU A 416 -21.84 -38.16 -0.47
CA LEU A 416 -23.15 -38.75 -0.27
C LEU A 416 -23.81 -38.83 -1.64
N LEU A 417 -23.48 -39.91 -2.33
CA LEU A 417 -24.37 -40.54 -3.31
C LEU A 417 -25.34 -41.41 -2.50
N GLU A 418 -26.63 -41.13 -2.62
CA GLU A 418 -27.65 -42.17 -2.50
C GLU A 418 -28.38 -42.28 -3.83
N GLY A 419 -28.35 -43.51 -4.37
CA GLY A 419 -29.44 -44.05 -5.18
C GLY A 419 -29.32 -43.95 -6.69
N GLY A 420 -28.52 -44.83 -7.30
CA GLY A 420 -28.62 -45.11 -8.73
C GLY A 420 -27.48 -45.97 -9.26
N GLU A 421 -27.58 -47.29 -9.09
CA GLU A 421 -26.66 -48.26 -9.68
C GLU A 421 -26.53 -48.06 -11.20
N THR A 422 -25.35 -47.70 -11.68
CA THR A 422 -24.87 -48.07 -13.02
C THR A 422 -23.37 -48.38 -13.00
N LYS A 423 -23.03 -49.49 -13.65
CA LYS A 423 -21.72 -50.16 -13.66
C LYS A 423 -20.63 -49.36 -14.42
N GLY A 424 -19.44 -49.22 -13.81
CA GLY A 424 -18.13 -49.49 -14.43
C GLY A 424 -17.39 -48.41 -15.23
N ALA A 425 -16.29 -47.85 -14.67
CA ALA A 425 -14.94 -47.73 -15.27
C ALA A 425 -14.02 -46.81 -14.41
N ARG A 426 -12.79 -47.25 -14.08
CA ARG A 426 -11.71 -46.38 -13.58
C ARG A 426 -11.23 -45.48 -14.74
N MET A 427 -11.42 -44.17 -14.68
CA MET A 427 -10.86 -43.24 -15.69
C MET A 427 -9.46 -42.78 -15.29
N GLY A 428 -8.47 -42.99 -16.15
CA GLY A 428 -7.10 -42.47 -16.02
C GLY A 428 -7.00 -40.96 -16.30
N LYS A 429 -5.85 -40.34 -15.98
CA LYS A 429 -5.59 -38.92 -16.26
C LYS A 429 -5.61 -38.65 -17.77
N GLN A 430 -6.18 -37.51 -18.17
CA GLN A 430 -6.17 -37.05 -19.56
C GLN A 430 -4.81 -36.46 -19.95
N LYS A 431 -4.33 -36.60 -21.18
CA LYS A 431 -3.13 -35.91 -21.65
C LYS A 431 -3.43 -34.47 -22.06
N LEU A 432 -2.69 -33.51 -21.48
CA LEU A 432 -2.73 -32.10 -21.83
C LEU A 432 -1.40 -31.69 -22.46
N VAL A 433 -1.42 -31.30 -23.74
CA VAL A 433 -0.25 -30.77 -24.44
C VAL A 433 -0.36 -29.25 -24.56
N VAL A 434 0.69 -28.53 -24.14
CA VAL A 434 0.80 -27.06 -24.26
C VAL A 434 1.95 -26.72 -25.19
N ILE A 435 1.65 -26.05 -26.30
CA ILE A 435 2.64 -25.64 -27.30
C ILE A 435 3.03 -24.19 -27.03
N GLY A 436 4.21 -24.00 -26.44
CA GLY A 436 4.76 -22.69 -26.13
C GLY A 436 5.06 -22.53 -24.64
N ASN A 437 6.35 -22.56 -24.30
CA ASN A 437 6.86 -22.31 -22.95
C ASN A 437 7.09 -20.81 -22.67
N GLY A 438 6.30 -19.93 -23.28
CA GLY A 438 6.34 -18.49 -23.01
C GLY A 438 5.61 -18.11 -21.73
N MET A 439 5.53 -16.80 -21.44
CA MET A 439 4.84 -16.29 -20.24
C MET A 439 3.36 -16.72 -20.16
N ALA A 440 2.66 -16.86 -21.30
CA ALA A 440 1.25 -17.28 -21.32
C ALA A 440 1.08 -18.78 -21.00
N GLY A 441 1.84 -19.65 -21.67
CA GLY A 441 1.74 -21.10 -21.49
C GLY A 441 2.17 -21.54 -20.09
N ALA A 442 3.29 -21.02 -19.59
CA ALA A 442 3.74 -21.30 -18.23
C ALA A 442 2.74 -20.79 -17.18
N ARG A 443 2.16 -19.60 -17.37
CA ARG A 443 1.14 -19.08 -16.45
C ARG A 443 -0.11 -19.93 -16.42
N PHE A 444 -0.56 -20.40 -17.58
CA PHE A 444 -1.72 -21.30 -17.65
C PHE A 444 -1.47 -22.59 -16.86
N VAL A 445 -0.30 -23.23 -17.03
CA VAL A 445 0.03 -24.44 -16.28
C VAL A 445 0.13 -24.19 -14.78
N GLU A 446 0.70 -23.05 -14.34
CA GLU A 446 0.70 -22.66 -12.93
C GLU A 446 -0.72 -22.51 -12.36
N GLU A 447 -1.60 -21.80 -13.05
CA GLU A 447 -2.98 -21.57 -12.61
C GLU A 447 -3.79 -22.87 -12.60
N LEU A 448 -3.52 -23.77 -13.54
CA LEU A 448 -4.12 -25.10 -13.62
C LEU A 448 -3.68 -25.98 -12.45
N ILE A 449 -2.38 -25.98 -12.11
CA ILE A 449 -1.83 -26.74 -10.97
C ILE A 449 -2.43 -26.26 -9.65
N LYS A 450 -2.55 -24.94 -9.44
CA LYS A 450 -3.18 -24.35 -8.24
C LYS A 450 -4.62 -24.81 -8.02
N ARG A 451 -5.31 -25.22 -9.09
CA ARG A 451 -6.70 -25.69 -9.07
C ARG A 451 -6.82 -27.22 -9.10
N GLY A 452 -5.75 -27.94 -8.75
CA GLY A 452 -5.76 -29.41 -8.69
C GLY A 452 -5.64 -30.10 -10.05
N GLY A 453 -5.24 -29.38 -11.11
CA GLY A 453 -5.16 -29.94 -12.46
C GLY A 453 -4.24 -31.15 -12.61
N ARG A 454 -3.26 -31.35 -11.72
CA ARG A 454 -2.36 -32.53 -11.72
C ARG A 454 -3.07 -33.85 -11.47
N GLU A 455 -4.23 -33.83 -10.82
CA GLU A 455 -5.01 -35.04 -10.57
C GLU A 455 -5.81 -35.45 -11.81
N ARG A 456 -6.05 -34.50 -12.72
CA ARG A 456 -6.86 -34.67 -13.94
C ARG A 456 -6.02 -34.84 -15.19
N PHE A 457 -4.87 -34.18 -15.26
CA PHE A 457 -4.03 -34.13 -16.45
C PHE A 457 -2.62 -34.68 -16.23
N ASP A 458 -2.12 -35.40 -17.24
CA ASP A 458 -0.70 -35.59 -17.51
C ASP A 458 -0.25 -34.46 -18.45
N ILE A 459 0.66 -33.58 -17.97
CA ILE A 459 0.96 -32.29 -18.61
C ILE A 459 2.28 -32.37 -19.36
N VAL A 460 2.23 -32.10 -20.66
CA VAL A 460 3.40 -32.01 -21.54
C VAL A 460 3.48 -30.62 -22.14
N MET A 461 4.66 -30.01 -22.14
CA MET A 461 4.93 -28.70 -22.71
C MET A 461 6.02 -28.77 -23.77
N PHE A 462 5.85 -28.00 -24.85
CA PHE A 462 6.88 -27.78 -25.86
C PHE A 462 7.39 -26.34 -25.81
N GLY A 463 8.71 -26.15 -25.92
CA GLY A 463 9.34 -24.85 -26.08
C GLY A 463 10.47 -24.93 -27.10
N ASP A 464 10.49 -24.04 -28.08
CA ASP A 464 11.56 -24.00 -29.10
C ASP A 464 12.87 -23.39 -28.57
N GLU A 465 12.80 -22.58 -27.52
CA GLU A 465 13.97 -22.11 -26.77
C GLU A 465 14.48 -23.22 -25.80
N PRO A 466 15.80 -23.45 -25.66
CA PRO A 466 16.38 -24.59 -24.91
C PRO A 466 16.42 -24.36 -23.38
N TYR A 467 15.58 -23.47 -22.86
CA TYR A 467 15.60 -23.04 -21.46
C TYR A 467 14.20 -23.08 -20.83
N GLY A 468 14.12 -22.92 -19.51
CA GLY A 468 12.87 -22.65 -18.81
C GLY A 468 12.26 -21.30 -19.21
N ASN A 469 11.01 -21.04 -18.84
CA ASN A 469 10.37 -19.77 -19.21
C ASN A 469 10.95 -18.60 -18.41
N TYR A 470 11.01 -17.42 -19.03
CA TYR A 470 11.57 -16.21 -18.45
C TYR A 470 10.68 -14.98 -18.73
N ASN A 471 10.99 -13.89 -18.03
CA ASN A 471 10.26 -12.64 -18.16
C ASN A 471 10.75 -11.83 -19.37
N ARG A 472 10.04 -11.98 -20.49
CA ARG A 472 10.39 -11.29 -21.75
C ARG A 472 10.32 -9.76 -21.65
N ILE A 473 9.58 -9.20 -20.68
CA ILE A 473 9.52 -7.74 -20.45
C ILE A 473 10.87 -7.19 -19.98
N LEU A 474 11.67 -8.01 -19.29
CA LEU A 474 12.96 -7.59 -18.72
C LEU A 474 14.14 -7.66 -19.70
N LEU A 475 13.93 -8.09 -20.94
CA LEU A 475 15.02 -8.18 -21.93
C LEU A 475 15.68 -6.84 -22.21
N SER A 476 14.93 -5.73 -22.19
CA SER A 476 15.51 -4.38 -22.29
C SER A 476 16.41 -4.03 -21.11
N ASN A 477 16.09 -4.53 -19.91
CA ASN A 477 16.88 -4.28 -18.71
C ASN A 477 18.18 -5.10 -18.72
N VAL A 478 18.12 -6.34 -19.22
CA VAL A 478 19.30 -7.17 -19.51
C VAL A 478 20.16 -6.49 -20.56
N LEU A 479 19.55 -6.10 -21.69
CA LEU A 479 20.22 -5.34 -22.74
C LEU A 479 20.80 -4.03 -22.20
N ALA A 480 20.20 -3.35 -21.21
CA ALA A 480 20.75 -2.15 -20.59
C ALA A 480 21.85 -2.43 -19.54
N GLY A 481 22.16 -3.69 -19.25
CA GLY A 481 23.17 -4.09 -18.25
C GLY A 481 22.71 -3.94 -16.79
N SER A 482 21.41 -3.72 -16.57
CA SER A 482 20.85 -3.49 -15.24
C SER A 482 20.38 -4.77 -14.54
N HIS A 483 20.27 -5.90 -15.26
CA HIS A 483 19.89 -7.21 -14.75
C HIS A 483 20.79 -8.28 -15.38
N ASP A 484 21.15 -9.31 -14.62
CA ASP A 484 21.84 -10.49 -15.15
C ASP A 484 20.82 -11.38 -15.91
N PRO A 485 21.18 -11.94 -17.08
CA PRO A 485 20.37 -12.93 -17.81
C PRO A 485 19.75 -14.03 -16.96
N LYS A 486 20.44 -14.51 -15.92
CA LYS A 486 19.90 -15.58 -15.06
C LYS A 486 18.75 -15.11 -14.15
N ASP A 487 18.68 -13.82 -13.86
CA ASP A 487 17.73 -13.25 -12.89
C ASP A 487 16.33 -13.06 -13.48
N ILE A 488 16.17 -13.26 -14.80
CA ILE A 488 14.88 -13.08 -15.48
C ILE A 488 14.10 -14.38 -15.66
N PHE A 489 14.67 -15.55 -15.33
CA PHE A 489 13.95 -16.82 -15.39
C PHE A 489 12.80 -16.83 -14.37
N ILE A 490 11.63 -17.23 -14.85
CA ILE A 490 10.38 -17.29 -14.06
C ILE A 490 10.21 -18.69 -13.48
N ASN A 491 10.37 -19.73 -14.31
CA ASN A 491 10.51 -21.11 -13.86
C ASN A 491 11.78 -21.70 -14.47
N PRO A 492 12.79 -22.06 -13.67
CA PRO A 492 13.94 -22.81 -14.16
C PRO A 492 13.52 -24.23 -14.56
N LEU A 493 14.37 -24.94 -15.31
CA LEU A 493 14.09 -26.31 -15.77
C LEU A 493 13.69 -27.27 -14.62
N GLN A 494 14.26 -27.08 -13.43
CA GLN A 494 13.96 -27.88 -12.24
C GLN A 494 12.48 -27.83 -11.84
N TRP A 495 11.83 -26.66 -11.96
CA TRP A 495 10.45 -26.47 -11.56
C TRP A 495 9.48 -27.40 -12.32
N TYR A 496 9.77 -27.68 -13.60
CA TYR A 496 8.96 -28.57 -14.41
C TYR A 496 9.05 -30.02 -13.90
N GLN A 497 10.25 -30.47 -13.55
CA GLN A 497 10.49 -31.79 -12.98
C GLN A 497 9.77 -31.96 -11.64
N ASP A 498 9.90 -30.98 -10.74
CA ASP A 498 9.30 -31.00 -9.40
C ASP A 498 7.76 -31.04 -9.43
N ASN A 499 7.16 -30.51 -10.50
CA ASN A 499 5.71 -30.49 -10.68
C ASN A 499 5.18 -31.65 -11.53
N GLY A 500 6.04 -32.56 -11.99
CA GLY A 500 5.67 -33.67 -12.85
C GLY A 500 5.21 -33.23 -14.25
N ILE A 501 5.79 -32.15 -14.77
CA ILE A 501 5.53 -31.62 -16.10
C ILE A 501 6.65 -32.07 -17.03
N THR A 502 6.30 -32.69 -18.15
CA THR A 502 7.28 -33.04 -19.18
C THR A 502 7.52 -31.83 -20.08
N LEU A 503 8.66 -31.17 -19.95
CA LEU A 503 9.06 -30.07 -20.84
C LEU A 503 10.03 -30.57 -21.90
N HIS A 504 9.59 -30.57 -23.16
CA HIS A 504 10.43 -30.74 -24.34
C HIS A 504 11.08 -29.38 -24.69
N ALA A 505 12.13 -29.01 -23.96
CA ALA A 505 12.88 -27.77 -24.15
C ALA A 505 13.79 -27.84 -25.38
N GLY A 506 13.84 -26.77 -26.18
CA GLY A 506 14.54 -26.73 -27.46
C GLY A 506 13.84 -27.50 -28.59
N VAL A 507 12.62 -28.00 -28.38
CA VAL A 507 11.87 -28.80 -29.33
C VAL A 507 10.72 -27.97 -29.91
N ARG A 508 10.89 -27.58 -31.18
CA ARG A 508 9.82 -26.93 -31.95
C ARG A 508 8.79 -27.96 -32.40
N VAL A 509 7.50 -27.66 -32.22
CA VAL A 509 6.41 -28.45 -32.79
C VAL A 509 6.27 -28.12 -34.28
N GLU A 510 6.31 -29.13 -35.13
CA GLU A 510 6.34 -28.98 -36.60
C GLU A 510 4.96 -29.22 -37.23
N SER A 511 4.17 -30.14 -36.66
CA SER A 511 2.83 -30.48 -37.15
C SER A 511 1.92 -30.97 -36.03
N ILE A 512 0.62 -30.70 -36.18
CA ILE A 512 -0.46 -31.25 -35.35
C ILE A 512 -1.38 -32.06 -36.24
N ASP A 513 -1.62 -33.31 -35.85
CA ASP A 513 -2.64 -34.16 -36.43
C ASP A 513 -3.85 -34.17 -35.49
N ARG A 514 -4.93 -33.49 -35.89
CA ARG A 514 -6.12 -33.33 -35.06
C ARG A 514 -6.96 -34.60 -34.98
N ASP A 515 -7.02 -35.36 -36.07
CA ASP A 515 -7.81 -36.58 -36.15
C ASP A 515 -7.17 -37.67 -35.28
N ALA A 516 -5.83 -37.79 -35.33
CA ALA A 516 -5.07 -38.70 -34.47
C ALA A 516 -4.79 -38.13 -33.06
N LYS A 517 -5.19 -36.88 -32.81
CA LYS A 517 -4.84 -36.07 -31.62
C LYS A 517 -3.37 -36.21 -31.20
N LEU A 518 -2.48 -35.84 -32.12
CA LEU A 518 -1.03 -36.01 -31.95
C LEU A 518 -0.27 -34.73 -32.28
N ALA A 519 0.64 -34.33 -31.40
CA ALA A 519 1.63 -33.27 -31.65
C ALA A 519 2.99 -33.89 -32.00
N ARG A 520 3.59 -33.46 -33.13
CA ARG A 520 4.91 -33.92 -33.57
C ARG A 520 5.93 -32.78 -33.45
N GLY A 521 6.95 -33.00 -32.64
CA GLY A 521 8.09 -32.10 -32.45
C GLY A 521 9.32 -32.51 -33.26
N ALA A 522 10.22 -31.54 -33.45
CA ALA A 522 11.54 -31.76 -34.04
C ALA A 522 12.32 -32.88 -33.30
N GLY A 523 13.20 -33.57 -34.00
CA GLY A 523 13.96 -34.69 -33.43
C GLY A 523 13.12 -35.97 -33.21
N GLY A 524 11.93 -36.05 -33.80
CA GLY A 524 11.09 -37.26 -33.79
C GLY A 524 10.19 -37.41 -32.55
N VAL A 525 10.13 -36.40 -31.68
CA VAL A 525 9.29 -36.40 -30.47
C VAL A 525 7.81 -36.38 -30.86
N GLN A 526 7.00 -37.26 -30.26
CA GLN A 526 5.57 -37.37 -30.54
C GLN A 526 4.77 -37.50 -29.24
N GLU A 527 3.72 -36.70 -29.12
CA GLU A 527 2.87 -36.66 -27.92
C GLU A 527 1.40 -36.66 -28.28
N HIS A 528 0.68 -37.69 -27.83
CA HIS A 528 -0.78 -37.71 -27.92
C HIS A 528 -1.40 -36.73 -26.94
N TYR A 529 -2.56 -36.19 -27.29
CA TYR A 529 -3.28 -35.26 -26.42
C TYR A 529 -4.77 -35.59 -26.36
N ASP A 530 -5.37 -35.36 -25.19
CA ASP A 530 -6.83 -35.23 -25.05
C ASP A 530 -7.25 -33.77 -25.19
N ARG A 531 -6.39 -32.86 -24.70
CA ARG A 531 -6.54 -31.41 -24.76
C ARG A 531 -5.25 -30.77 -25.27
N LEU A 532 -5.36 -29.82 -26.18
CA LEU A 532 -4.24 -29.10 -26.78
C LEU A 532 -4.37 -27.59 -26.55
N VAL A 533 -3.29 -26.94 -26.12
CA VAL A 533 -3.27 -25.48 -25.92
C VAL A 533 -2.16 -24.85 -26.75
N PHE A 534 -2.54 -23.96 -27.66
CA PHE A 534 -1.60 -23.08 -28.37
C PHE A 534 -1.27 -21.87 -27.48
N ALA A 535 -0.02 -21.77 -27.07
CA ALA A 535 0.57 -20.62 -26.37
C ALA A 535 1.83 -20.14 -27.10
N THR A 536 1.82 -20.20 -28.44
CA THR A 536 2.96 -19.98 -29.35
C THR A 536 3.40 -18.52 -29.45
N GLY A 537 2.67 -17.59 -28.82
CA GLY A 537 3.02 -16.17 -28.79
C GLY A 537 3.07 -15.53 -30.17
N ALA A 538 4.05 -14.68 -30.38
CA ALA A 538 4.24 -13.92 -31.61
C ALA A 538 5.72 -13.84 -32.04
N ASN A 539 5.93 -13.74 -33.36
CA ASN A 539 7.23 -13.61 -34.01
C ASN A 539 7.52 -12.14 -34.35
N PRO A 540 8.79 -11.69 -34.32
CA PRO A 540 9.16 -10.36 -34.79
C PRO A 540 8.74 -10.12 -36.24
N PHE A 541 8.16 -8.97 -36.51
CA PHE A 541 7.93 -8.54 -37.88
C PHE A 541 9.22 -7.96 -38.46
N ILE A 542 9.66 -8.52 -39.58
CA ILE A 542 10.83 -8.08 -40.33
C ILE A 542 10.32 -7.35 -41.58
N PRO A 543 10.50 -6.02 -41.69
CA PRO A 543 10.16 -5.28 -42.89
C PRO A 543 10.97 -5.79 -44.10
N PRO A 544 10.39 -5.83 -45.30
CA PRO A 544 11.12 -6.22 -46.49
C PRO A 544 12.22 -5.19 -46.79
N MET A 545 13.46 -5.65 -46.89
CA MET A 545 14.63 -4.80 -47.16
C MET A 545 15.70 -5.57 -47.94
N GLN A 546 16.39 -4.91 -48.85
CA GLN A 546 17.43 -5.52 -49.65
C GLN A 546 18.70 -5.76 -48.83
N GLY A 547 19.45 -6.82 -49.13
CA GLY A 547 20.74 -7.07 -48.49
C GLY A 547 20.68 -7.43 -47.00
N LEU A 548 19.52 -7.79 -46.44
CA LEU A 548 19.38 -8.18 -45.04
C LEU A 548 20.16 -9.46 -44.69
N ASN A 549 20.12 -10.44 -45.58
CA ASN A 549 20.75 -11.74 -45.40
C ASN A 549 22.16 -11.75 -46.02
N GLY A 550 23.09 -12.44 -45.36
CA GLY A 550 24.40 -12.80 -45.88
C GLY A 550 24.41 -14.19 -46.53
N GLU A 551 25.60 -14.77 -46.70
CA GLU A 551 25.75 -16.13 -47.25
C GLU A 551 25.05 -17.18 -46.36
N GLY A 552 24.37 -18.15 -46.99
CA GLY A 552 23.66 -19.21 -46.27
C GLY A 552 22.29 -18.84 -45.68
N GLY A 553 21.72 -17.69 -46.06
CA GLY A 553 20.35 -17.29 -45.70
C GLY A 553 20.17 -16.78 -44.26
N ARG A 554 21.26 -16.58 -43.52
CA ARG A 554 21.27 -15.95 -42.19
C ARG A 554 21.39 -14.43 -42.33
N PHE A 555 21.01 -13.69 -41.30
CA PHE A 555 21.24 -12.24 -41.28
C PHE A 555 22.73 -11.92 -41.38
N LYS A 556 23.05 -10.77 -41.99
CA LYS A 556 24.41 -10.24 -41.98
C LYS A 556 24.92 -10.07 -40.55
N ASP A 557 26.22 -10.24 -40.38
CA ASP A 557 26.87 -10.04 -39.09
C ASP A 557 26.68 -8.58 -38.61
N GLY A 558 26.18 -8.40 -37.38
CA GLY A 558 25.79 -7.11 -36.82
C GLY A 558 24.30 -6.76 -36.94
N VAL A 559 23.48 -7.62 -37.55
CA VAL A 559 22.01 -7.47 -37.59
C VAL A 559 21.34 -8.39 -36.57
N PHE A 560 20.47 -7.82 -35.74
CA PHE A 560 19.78 -8.52 -34.66
C PHE A 560 18.28 -8.28 -34.68
N LEU A 561 17.52 -9.29 -34.29
CA LEU A 561 16.16 -9.08 -33.78
C LEU A 561 16.24 -8.67 -32.31
N PHE A 562 15.14 -8.18 -31.75
CA PHE A 562 15.06 -7.94 -30.31
C PHE A 562 13.78 -8.53 -29.72
N ARG A 563 13.84 -9.82 -29.37
CA ARG A 563 12.69 -10.55 -28.85
C ARG A 563 13.04 -11.61 -27.82
N THR A 564 14.14 -12.33 -27.99
CA THR A 564 14.56 -13.46 -27.14
C THR A 564 15.71 -13.09 -26.22
N LEU A 565 16.03 -13.98 -25.28
CA LEU A 565 17.24 -13.84 -24.45
C LEU A 565 18.50 -13.90 -25.32
N ASP A 566 18.55 -14.82 -26.28
CA ASP A 566 19.69 -14.97 -27.20
C ASP A 566 19.91 -13.73 -28.06
N ASP A 567 18.82 -13.09 -28.52
CA ASP A 567 18.88 -11.80 -29.20
C ASP A 567 19.58 -10.75 -28.31
N SER A 568 19.15 -10.62 -27.06
CA SER A 568 19.69 -9.65 -26.10
C SER A 568 21.17 -9.89 -25.83
N LEU A 569 21.55 -11.14 -25.62
CA LEU A 569 22.94 -11.53 -25.41
C LEU A 569 23.80 -11.27 -26.66
N GLY A 570 23.26 -11.55 -27.85
CA GLY A 570 23.90 -11.25 -29.13
C GLY A 570 24.17 -9.75 -29.29
N ILE A 571 23.15 -8.92 -29.06
CA ILE A 571 23.26 -7.46 -29.12
C ILE A 571 24.30 -6.97 -28.10
N MET A 572 24.26 -7.47 -26.86
CA MET A 572 25.21 -7.06 -25.81
C MET A 572 26.66 -7.36 -26.16
N ARG A 573 26.94 -8.56 -26.68
CA ARG A 573 28.29 -8.93 -27.14
C ARG A 573 28.76 -7.98 -28.22
N ARG A 574 27.92 -7.73 -29.23
CA ARG A 574 28.27 -6.85 -30.34
C ARG A 574 28.41 -5.39 -29.93
N ALA A 575 27.63 -4.91 -28.96
CA ALA A 575 27.66 -3.52 -28.53
C ALA A 575 29.03 -3.09 -27.99
N GLY A 576 29.81 -3.99 -27.37
CA GLY A 576 31.17 -3.70 -26.92
C GLY A 576 32.17 -3.41 -28.05
N GLU A 577 31.85 -3.81 -29.28
CA GLU A 577 32.69 -3.67 -30.47
C GLU A 577 32.12 -2.67 -31.49
N SER A 578 31.02 -2.01 -31.15
CA SER A 578 30.25 -1.15 -32.06
C SER A 578 30.25 0.29 -31.57
N ARG A 579 30.19 1.24 -32.50
CA ARG A 579 30.14 2.67 -32.21
C ARG A 579 28.77 3.29 -32.52
N LYS A 580 28.06 2.80 -33.54
CA LYS A 580 26.83 3.42 -34.03
C LYS A 580 25.78 2.37 -34.41
N ALA A 581 24.64 2.42 -33.74
CA ALA A 581 23.54 1.49 -33.94
C ALA A 581 22.33 2.17 -34.58
N VAL A 582 21.66 1.46 -35.49
CA VAL A 582 20.34 1.82 -36.00
C VAL A 582 19.31 0.86 -35.41
N VAL A 583 18.20 1.40 -34.91
CA VAL A 583 17.06 0.64 -34.40
C VAL A 583 15.86 0.91 -35.31
N ILE A 584 15.33 -0.13 -35.95
CA ILE A 584 14.09 -0.04 -36.71
C ILE A 584 12.92 -0.23 -35.75
N GLY A 585 12.06 0.78 -35.64
CA GLY A 585 10.89 0.82 -34.79
C GLY A 585 11.05 1.79 -33.61
N GLY A 586 10.24 2.84 -33.59
CA GLY A 586 10.05 3.81 -32.51
C GLY A 586 8.92 3.44 -31.56
N GLY A 587 8.57 2.15 -31.47
CA GLY A 587 7.70 1.61 -30.43
C GLY A 587 8.45 1.32 -29.13
N LEU A 588 7.75 0.80 -28.12
CA LEU A 588 8.29 0.60 -26.76
C LEU A 588 9.62 -0.18 -26.76
N LEU A 589 9.66 -1.35 -27.39
CA LEU A 589 10.85 -2.21 -27.40
C LEU A 589 12.02 -1.56 -28.13
N GLY A 590 11.78 -0.88 -29.25
CA GLY A 590 12.82 -0.20 -30.00
C GLY A 590 13.41 0.99 -29.24
N LEU A 591 12.56 1.79 -28.56
CA LEU A 591 13.04 2.90 -27.72
C LEU A 591 13.81 2.43 -26.48
N GLU A 592 13.41 1.31 -25.88
CA GLU A 592 14.15 0.70 -24.78
C GLU A 592 15.47 0.07 -25.23
N ALA A 593 15.50 -0.56 -26.42
CA ALA A 593 16.76 -1.02 -27.03
C ALA A 593 17.69 0.16 -27.32
N ALA A 594 17.15 1.25 -27.87
CA ALA A 594 17.90 2.47 -28.14
C ALA A 594 18.55 3.02 -26.87
N ARG A 595 17.84 3.02 -25.74
CA ARG A 595 18.42 3.40 -24.45
C ARG A 595 19.50 2.44 -23.96
N GLY A 596 19.27 1.13 -24.08
CA GLY A 596 20.25 0.12 -23.67
C GLY A 596 21.60 0.27 -24.39
N LEU A 597 21.54 0.67 -25.66
CA LEU A 597 22.69 0.99 -26.50
C LEU A 597 23.32 2.35 -26.16
N LEU A 598 22.52 3.40 -25.96
CA LEU A 598 23.02 4.72 -25.52
C LEU A 598 23.78 4.63 -24.19
N ASN A 599 23.29 3.85 -23.23
CA ASN A 599 23.96 3.63 -21.94
C ASN A 599 25.33 2.94 -22.07
N ARG A 600 25.59 2.28 -23.22
CA ARG A 600 26.88 1.67 -23.56
C ARG A 600 27.79 2.60 -24.36
N GLY A 601 27.37 3.84 -24.59
CA GLY A 601 28.16 4.85 -25.29
C GLY A 601 28.06 4.78 -26.81
N LEU A 602 27.11 4.01 -27.37
CA LEU A 602 26.88 4.01 -28.81
C LEU A 602 26.10 5.26 -29.22
N GLU A 603 26.37 5.77 -30.42
CA GLU A 603 25.46 6.68 -31.12
C GLU A 603 24.26 5.89 -31.62
N VAL A 604 23.04 6.35 -31.35
CA VAL A 604 21.83 5.58 -31.66
C VAL A 604 20.86 6.38 -32.52
N HIS A 605 20.47 5.77 -33.63
CA HIS A 605 19.45 6.26 -34.53
C HIS A 605 18.22 5.37 -34.50
N VAL A 606 17.03 5.95 -34.41
CA VAL A 606 15.75 5.24 -34.45
C VAL A 606 15.05 5.58 -35.76
N VAL A 607 14.78 4.58 -36.59
CA VAL A 607 14.02 4.70 -37.84
C VAL A 607 12.59 4.24 -37.57
N GLU A 608 11.62 5.12 -37.75
CA GLU A 608 10.21 4.84 -37.51
C GLU A 608 9.38 5.24 -38.74
N LEU A 609 8.51 4.33 -39.17
CA LEU A 609 7.64 4.54 -40.33
C LEU A 609 6.57 5.59 -40.05
N ALA A 610 6.07 5.64 -38.81
CA ALA A 610 5.12 6.65 -38.39
C ALA A 610 5.76 8.05 -38.27
N PRO A 611 4.95 9.12 -38.35
CA PRO A 611 5.45 10.50 -38.21
C PRO A 611 5.92 10.87 -36.79
N HIS A 612 5.70 10.00 -35.80
CA HIS A 612 6.13 10.19 -34.42
C HIS A 612 6.35 8.84 -33.70
N PRO A 613 7.19 8.80 -32.65
CA PRO A 613 7.36 7.60 -31.84
C PRO A 613 6.06 7.21 -31.12
N MET A 614 5.95 5.92 -30.77
CA MET A 614 4.81 5.34 -30.04
C MET A 614 3.44 5.61 -30.69
N ALA A 615 3.36 5.60 -32.04
CA ALA A 615 2.15 5.99 -32.78
C ALA A 615 0.89 5.12 -32.54
N VAL A 616 1.08 3.91 -32.01
CA VAL A 616 -0.03 3.06 -31.58
C VAL A 616 -0.66 3.59 -30.29
N GLN A 617 0.15 4.09 -29.36
CA GLN A 617 -0.28 4.51 -28.02
C GLN A 617 -0.54 6.02 -27.90
N LEU A 618 0.19 6.84 -28.67
CA LEU A 618 0.14 8.30 -28.58
C LEU A 618 -0.61 8.91 -29.74
N ASP A 619 -1.18 10.09 -29.49
CA ASP A 619 -1.54 11.02 -30.55
C ASP A 619 -0.32 11.83 -31.02
N SER A 620 -0.47 12.55 -32.12
CA SER A 620 0.64 13.29 -32.74
C SER A 620 1.27 14.35 -31.81
N PRO A 621 0.50 15.15 -31.05
CA PRO A 621 1.07 16.11 -30.12
C PRO A 621 1.90 15.45 -29.00
N ALA A 622 1.38 14.39 -28.35
CA ALA A 622 2.13 13.66 -27.34
C ALA A 622 3.40 13.02 -27.93
N GLY A 623 3.30 12.47 -29.14
CA GLY A 623 4.44 11.91 -29.88
C GLY A 623 5.54 12.94 -30.15
N GLY A 624 5.18 14.18 -30.49
CA GLY A 624 6.12 15.29 -30.68
C GLY A 624 6.85 15.70 -29.40
N VAL A 625 6.14 15.73 -28.27
CA VAL A 625 6.75 16.00 -26.95
C VAL A 625 7.71 14.87 -26.55
N LEU A 626 7.31 13.60 -26.76
CA LEU A 626 8.17 12.46 -26.49
C LEU A 626 9.42 12.50 -27.37
N ARG A 627 9.27 12.73 -28.67
CA ARG A 627 10.39 12.87 -29.62
C ARG A 627 11.40 13.90 -29.12
N SER A 628 10.95 15.12 -28.84
CA SER A 628 11.82 16.22 -28.40
C SER A 628 12.55 15.86 -27.09
N THR A 629 11.84 15.21 -26.17
CA THR A 629 12.42 14.74 -24.90
C THR A 629 13.53 13.72 -25.13
N LEU A 630 13.34 12.76 -26.03
CA LEU A 630 14.32 11.71 -26.32
C LEU A 630 15.49 12.20 -27.18
N GLU A 631 15.26 13.16 -28.09
CA GLU A 631 16.33 13.83 -28.84
C GLU A 631 17.29 14.57 -27.90
N ASN A 632 16.76 15.25 -26.88
CA ASN A 632 17.56 15.88 -25.82
C ASN A 632 18.37 14.88 -24.99
N MET A 633 18.02 13.59 -25.03
CA MET A 633 18.75 12.50 -24.37
C MET A 633 19.78 11.83 -25.28
N GLY A 634 19.93 12.28 -26.53
CA GLY A 634 20.93 11.80 -27.49
C GLY A 634 20.41 10.79 -28.51
N VAL A 635 19.10 10.48 -28.55
CA VAL A 635 18.51 9.65 -29.62
C VAL A 635 18.33 10.48 -30.88
N ARG A 636 18.70 9.95 -32.05
CA ARG A 636 18.42 10.60 -33.34
C ARG A 636 17.25 9.91 -34.04
N PHE A 637 16.21 10.66 -34.40
CA PHE A 637 15.03 10.08 -35.05
C PHE A 637 15.01 10.30 -36.56
N HIS A 638 14.63 9.24 -37.27
CA HIS A 638 14.32 9.21 -38.70
C HIS A 638 12.85 8.80 -38.87
N LEU A 639 11.94 9.77 -38.68
CA LEU A 639 10.49 9.55 -38.69
C LEU A 639 9.92 9.62 -40.11
N GLY A 640 8.82 8.91 -40.37
CA GLY A 640 8.24 8.82 -41.71
C GLY A 640 9.12 8.05 -42.71
N LYS A 641 10.11 7.28 -42.22
CA LYS A 641 11.10 6.60 -43.05
C LYS A 641 11.14 5.11 -42.73
N SER A 642 11.50 4.30 -43.71
CA SER A 642 11.85 2.89 -43.52
C SER A 642 13.28 2.63 -44.03
N VAL A 643 13.85 1.49 -43.65
CA VAL A 643 15.13 1.05 -44.21
C VAL A 643 14.86 0.25 -45.49
N ALA A 644 15.39 0.72 -46.62
CA ALA A 644 15.24 0.08 -47.93
C ALA A 644 16.31 -1.00 -48.18
N ALA A 645 17.53 -0.79 -47.71
CA ALA A 645 18.63 -1.74 -47.88
C ALA A 645 19.60 -1.74 -46.68
N VAL A 646 20.16 -2.92 -46.37
CA VAL A 646 21.29 -3.10 -45.44
C VAL A 646 22.57 -3.26 -46.25
N GLU A 647 23.53 -2.36 -46.04
CA GLU A 647 24.80 -2.29 -46.78
C GLU A 647 25.90 -3.16 -46.15
N GLY A 648 27.01 -3.35 -46.85
CA GLY A 648 28.17 -4.15 -46.43
C GLY A 648 28.17 -5.59 -46.96
N ASN A 649 29.35 -6.20 -47.09
CA ASN A 649 29.54 -7.55 -47.62
C ASN A 649 29.78 -8.56 -46.47
N GLY A 650 28.78 -9.39 -46.16
CA GLY A 650 28.81 -10.33 -45.03
C GLY A 650 28.59 -9.70 -43.65
N ARG A 651 29.10 -8.49 -43.40
CA ARG A 651 28.90 -7.68 -42.19
C ARG A 651 28.19 -6.37 -42.54
N ILE A 652 27.41 -5.82 -41.61
CA ILE A 652 26.77 -4.51 -41.77
C ILE A 652 27.78 -3.35 -41.69
N GLU A 653 27.67 -2.41 -42.62
CA GLU A 653 28.45 -1.16 -42.66
C GLU A 653 27.54 0.10 -42.63
N GLY A 654 26.25 -0.08 -42.91
CA GLY A 654 25.26 0.99 -42.93
C GLY A 654 23.91 0.54 -43.44
N VAL A 655 22.99 1.49 -43.49
CA VAL A 655 21.64 1.31 -44.03
C VAL A 655 21.30 2.43 -45.01
N THR A 656 20.60 2.10 -46.09
CA THR A 656 19.94 3.07 -46.98
C THR A 656 18.47 3.20 -46.56
N LEU A 657 18.04 4.42 -46.28
CA LEU A 657 16.66 4.77 -45.95
C LEU A 657 15.79 4.87 -47.22
N SER A 658 14.47 4.86 -47.05
CA SER A 658 13.48 4.89 -48.14
C SER A 658 13.53 6.15 -49.01
N ASP A 659 14.15 7.24 -48.53
CA ASP A 659 14.36 8.49 -49.26
C ASP A 659 15.75 8.55 -49.95
N GLY A 660 16.52 7.46 -49.91
CA GLY A 660 17.86 7.36 -50.49
C GLY A 660 18.98 7.86 -49.57
N ALA A 661 18.67 8.43 -48.40
CA ALA A 661 19.69 8.83 -47.44
C ALA A 661 20.44 7.60 -46.88
N ARG A 662 21.75 7.72 -46.70
CA ARG A 662 22.60 6.65 -46.13
C ARG A 662 23.01 6.99 -44.71
N GLU A 663 22.89 6.01 -43.83
CA GLU A 663 23.32 6.09 -42.44
C GLU A 663 24.33 4.98 -42.16
N SER A 664 25.59 5.35 -41.93
CA SER A 664 26.63 4.40 -41.53
C SER A 664 26.34 3.81 -40.16
N CYS A 665 26.40 2.49 -40.00
CA CYS A 665 26.23 1.82 -38.71
C CYS A 665 26.91 0.46 -38.72
N ASP A 666 27.39 0.05 -37.56
CA ASP A 666 28.01 -1.27 -37.34
C ASP A 666 27.08 -2.24 -36.60
N MET A 667 25.88 -1.77 -36.26
CA MET A 667 24.81 -2.57 -35.67
C MET A 667 23.43 -2.13 -36.16
N LEU A 668 22.57 -3.11 -36.47
CA LEU A 668 21.15 -2.91 -36.76
C LEU A 668 20.27 -3.78 -35.85
N ILE A 669 19.31 -3.16 -35.18
CA ILE A 669 18.29 -3.85 -34.38
C ILE A 669 16.93 -3.71 -35.04
N ILE A 670 16.25 -4.83 -35.27
CA ILE A 670 14.91 -4.86 -35.86
C ILE A 670 13.87 -5.05 -34.74
N SER A 671 13.05 -4.01 -34.52
CA SER A 671 11.96 -3.95 -33.54
C SER A 671 10.69 -3.33 -34.15
N ALA A 672 10.34 -3.75 -35.36
CA ALA A 672 9.24 -3.18 -36.15
C ALA A 672 7.84 -3.72 -35.78
N GLY A 673 7.68 -4.27 -34.57
CA GLY A 673 6.45 -4.93 -34.11
C GLY A 673 6.50 -6.46 -34.20
N ILE A 674 5.37 -7.10 -33.88
CA ILE A 674 5.24 -8.56 -33.80
C ILE A 674 4.00 -9.04 -34.57
N ARG A 675 3.99 -10.31 -34.97
CA ARG A 675 2.85 -10.98 -35.60
C ARG A 675 2.52 -12.29 -34.85
N PRO A 676 1.24 -12.57 -34.56
CA PRO A 676 0.82 -13.82 -33.93
C PRO A 676 1.39 -15.06 -34.64
N SER A 677 1.96 -15.99 -33.87
CA SER A 677 2.58 -17.21 -34.38
C SER A 677 1.50 -18.25 -34.67
N THR A 678 0.97 -18.22 -35.90
CA THR A 678 -0.25 -18.96 -36.30
C THR A 678 -0.01 -20.05 -37.35
N GLU A 679 1.22 -20.20 -37.84
CA GLU A 679 1.54 -21.11 -38.94
C GLU A 679 1.18 -22.57 -38.61
N LEU A 680 1.54 -23.03 -37.40
CA LEU A 680 1.23 -24.38 -36.94
C LEU A 680 -0.29 -24.63 -36.86
N ALA A 681 -1.05 -23.66 -36.35
CA ALA A 681 -2.51 -23.72 -36.26
C ALA A 681 -3.16 -23.76 -37.65
N ARG A 682 -2.63 -22.98 -38.60
CA ARG A 682 -3.10 -22.98 -39.98
C ARG A 682 -2.84 -24.32 -40.67
N LYS A 683 -1.64 -24.89 -40.50
CA LYS A 683 -1.31 -26.24 -40.99
C LYS A 683 -2.18 -27.32 -40.36
N ALA A 684 -2.59 -27.13 -39.11
CA ALA A 684 -3.54 -28.00 -38.40
C ALA A 684 -5.01 -27.77 -38.80
N GLY A 685 -5.30 -26.92 -39.79
CA GLY A 685 -6.67 -26.66 -40.27
C GLY A 685 -7.55 -25.89 -39.28
N LEU A 686 -6.96 -25.11 -38.36
CA LEU A 686 -7.70 -24.19 -37.48
C LEU A 686 -7.93 -22.85 -38.19
N THR A 687 -9.06 -22.20 -37.89
CA THR A 687 -9.40 -20.88 -38.38
C THR A 687 -8.42 -19.85 -37.83
N VAL A 688 -7.72 -19.20 -38.74
CA VAL A 688 -6.72 -18.17 -38.45
C VAL A 688 -7.06 -16.94 -39.29
N GLU A 689 -7.16 -15.79 -38.62
CA GLU A 689 -7.22 -14.48 -39.27
C GLU A 689 -5.90 -13.72 -38.98
N ARG A 690 -5.94 -12.77 -38.03
CA ARG A 690 -4.73 -12.12 -37.49
C ARG A 690 -4.06 -13.03 -36.46
N GLY A 691 -4.87 -13.71 -35.66
CA GLY A 691 -4.48 -14.77 -34.71
C GLY A 691 -5.34 -16.02 -34.88
N ILE A 692 -5.14 -17.02 -34.02
CA ILE A 692 -5.99 -18.22 -33.93
C ILE A 692 -7.35 -17.79 -33.37
N VAL A 693 -8.43 -17.99 -34.12
CA VAL A 693 -9.76 -17.51 -33.73
C VAL A 693 -10.34 -18.40 -32.64
N ILE A 694 -10.70 -17.78 -31.51
CA ILE A 694 -11.23 -18.45 -30.32
C ILE A 694 -12.56 -17.84 -29.84
N GLY A 695 -13.36 -18.67 -29.17
CA GLY A 695 -14.58 -18.26 -28.46
C GLY A 695 -14.31 -17.63 -27.09
N ASP A 696 -15.39 -17.24 -26.39
CA ASP A 696 -15.32 -16.74 -25.01
C ASP A 696 -14.85 -17.82 -24.02
N ASP A 697 -14.98 -19.10 -24.38
CA ASP A 697 -14.44 -20.24 -23.65
C ASP A 697 -12.95 -20.53 -23.96
N LEU A 698 -12.34 -19.71 -24.82
CA LEU A 698 -10.97 -19.83 -25.32
C LEU A 698 -10.71 -21.06 -26.22
N ALA A 699 -11.76 -21.81 -26.55
CA ALA A 699 -11.66 -22.94 -27.47
C ALA A 699 -11.57 -22.45 -28.92
N SER A 700 -10.91 -23.23 -29.77
CA SER A 700 -10.94 -23.03 -31.21
C SER A 700 -12.36 -23.22 -31.73
N VAL A 701 -12.76 -22.37 -32.66
CA VAL A 701 -14.06 -22.48 -33.34
C VAL A 701 -14.21 -23.78 -34.15
N ASN A 702 -13.11 -24.45 -34.49
CA ASN A 702 -13.13 -25.68 -35.29
C ASN A 702 -13.04 -26.95 -34.43
N ASP A 703 -12.54 -26.85 -33.20
CA ASP A 703 -12.20 -28.02 -32.38
C ASP A 703 -12.30 -27.71 -30.88
N PRO A 704 -13.29 -28.26 -30.15
CA PRO A 704 -13.47 -28.00 -28.72
C PRO A 704 -12.41 -28.69 -27.84
N SER A 705 -11.52 -29.50 -28.42
CA SER A 705 -10.36 -30.07 -27.72
C SER A 705 -9.11 -29.20 -27.80
N VAL A 706 -9.13 -28.15 -28.64
CA VAL A 706 -8.00 -27.27 -28.91
C VAL A 706 -8.32 -25.85 -28.42
N TYR A 707 -7.39 -25.24 -27.71
CA TYR A 707 -7.49 -23.88 -27.16
C TYR A 707 -6.33 -23.01 -27.64
N ALA A 708 -6.47 -21.69 -27.57
CA ALA A 708 -5.36 -20.78 -27.79
C ALA A 708 -5.36 -19.63 -26.76
N ILE A 709 -4.19 -19.24 -26.28
CA ILE A 709 -4.00 -18.15 -25.31
C ILE A 709 -2.77 -17.30 -25.63
N GLY A 710 -2.71 -16.09 -25.07
CA GLY A 710 -1.62 -15.14 -25.26
C GLY A 710 -1.67 -14.44 -26.62
N GLU A 711 -0.51 -14.01 -27.11
CA GLU A 711 -0.41 -13.19 -28.32
C GLU A 711 -0.81 -13.94 -29.60
N CYS A 712 -0.82 -15.27 -29.59
CA CYS A 712 -1.24 -16.08 -30.74
C CYS A 712 -2.77 -16.09 -30.93
N ALA A 713 -3.53 -15.75 -29.89
CA ALA A 713 -4.98 -15.88 -29.85
C ALA A 713 -5.70 -14.60 -30.31
N GLN A 714 -6.79 -14.79 -31.05
CA GLN A 714 -7.68 -13.73 -31.51
C GLN A 714 -9.08 -13.96 -30.93
N HIS A 715 -9.50 -13.05 -30.06
CA HIS A 715 -10.81 -13.07 -29.41
C HIS A 715 -11.63 -11.86 -29.87
N ARG A 716 -12.87 -12.09 -30.33
CA ARG A 716 -13.79 -11.04 -30.83
C ARG A 716 -13.13 -10.06 -31.81
N GLY A 717 -12.33 -10.59 -32.74
CA GLY A 717 -11.62 -9.81 -33.77
C GLY A 717 -10.37 -9.06 -33.28
N LYS A 718 -9.95 -9.25 -32.03
CA LYS A 718 -8.82 -8.53 -31.42
C LYS A 718 -7.68 -9.46 -31.00
N THR A 719 -6.46 -8.99 -31.22
CA THR A 719 -5.21 -9.57 -30.71
C THR A 719 -4.56 -8.54 -29.80
N TYR A 720 -4.31 -8.88 -28.54
CA TYR A 720 -3.98 -7.87 -27.51
C TYR A 720 -2.50 -7.51 -27.44
N GLY A 721 -1.57 -8.45 -27.67
CA GLY A 721 -0.14 -8.16 -27.62
C GLY A 721 0.41 -7.71 -26.25
N LEU A 722 -0.33 -7.99 -25.16
CA LEU A 722 -0.03 -7.52 -23.82
C LEU A 722 -0.09 -8.68 -22.80
N VAL A 723 0.65 -8.53 -21.71
CA VAL A 723 0.78 -9.59 -20.70
C VAL A 723 -0.47 -9.74 -19.82
N ALA A 724 -1.14 -8.65 -19.43
CA ALA A 724 -2.34 -8.74 -18.58
C ALA A 724 -3.48 -9.55 -19.24
N PRO A 725 -3.83 -9.32 -20.53
CA PRO A 725 -4.78 -10.18 -21.26
C PRO A 725 -4.35 -11.65 -21.32
N ALA A 726 -3.05 -11.92 -21.47
CA ALA A 726 -2.55 -13.30 -21.48
C ALA A 726 -2.76 -14.02 -20.14
N TRP A 727 -2.67 -13.32 -19.01
CA TRP A 727 -2.98 -13.91 -17.70
C TRP A 727 -4.47 -14.11 -17.47
N GLU A 728 -5.31 -13.16 -17.88
CA GLU A 728 -6.76 -13.30 -17.80
C GLU A 728 -7.22 -14.53 -18.59
N GLN A 729 -6.70 -14.69 -19.82
CA GLN A 729 -6.93 -15.88 -20.65
C GLN A 729 -6.43 -17.15 -19.96
N ALA A 730 -5.22 -17.14 -19.40
CA ALA A 730 -4.67 -18.29 -18.68
C ALA A 730 -5.52 -18.70 -17.46
N GLN A 731 -6.05 -17.72 -16.71
CA GLN A 731 -6.91 -17.97 -15.55
C GLN A 731 -8.26 -18.56 -15.97
N VAL A 732 -8.93 -17.96 -16.97
CA VAL A 732 -10.20 -18.46 -17.51
C VAL A 732 -10.02 -19.89 -18.02
N LEU A 733 -8.96 -20.17 -18.79
CA LEU A 733 -8.71 -21.51 -19.32
C LEU A 733 -8.43 -22.53 -18.20
N ALA A 734 -7.66 -22.14 -17.19
CA ALA A 734 -7.38 -22.98 -16.03
C ALA A 734 -8.64 -23.29 -15.21
N ASP A 735 -9.52 -22.30 -14.98
CA ASP A 735 -10.81 -22.48 -14.29
C ASP A 735 -11.72 -23.47 -15.02
N ARG A 736 -11.76 -23.41 -16.36
CA ARG A 736 -12.54 -24.33 -17.17
C ARG A 736 -11.96 -25.73 -17.15
N LEU A 737 -10.67 -25.88 -17.46
CA LEU A 737 -10.05 -27.21 -17.61
C LEU A 737 -9.89 -27.94 -16.27
N SER A 738 -9.70 -27.23 -15.16
CA SER A 738 -9.68 -27.85 -13.84
C SER A 738 -11.08 -28.28 -13.34
N GLY A 739 -12.15 -27.75 -13.94
CA GLY A 739 -13.52 -27.89 -13.46
C GLY A 739 -13.86 -27.02 -12.25
N ALA A 740 -13.01 -26.05 -11.89
CA ALA A 740 -13.28 -25.10 -10.80
C ALA A 740 -14.44 -24.15 -11.16
N ASN A 741 -14.53 -23.74 -12.42
CA ASN A 741 -15.67 -23.00 -12.97
C ASN A 741 -15.83 -23.28 -14.46
N GLU A 742 -16.69 -24.25 -14.79
CA GLU A 742 -16.98 -24.66 -16.17
C GLU A 742 -17.66 -23.55 -17.01
N ARG A 743 -18.23 -22.53 -16.35
CA ARG A 743 -18.88 -21.38 -17.00
C ARG A 743 -17.96 -20.17 -17.13
N ALA A 744 -16.69 -20.26 -16.74
CA ALA A 744 -15.75 -19.16 -16.88
C ALA A 744 -15.64 -18.75 -18.37
N ALA A 745 -15.72 -17.44 -18.63
CA ALA A 745 -15.70 -16.88 -19.98
C ALA A 745 -14.78 -15.65 -20.01
N TYR A 746 -14.02 -15.53 -21.09
CA TYR A 746 -13.18 -14.38 -21.38
C TYR A 746 -14.00 -13.35 -22.17
N GLU A 747 -14.30 -12.22 -21.54
CA GLU A 747 -15.16 -11.17 -22.13
C GLU A 747 -14.37 -10.12 -22.93
N GLY A 748 -13.04 -10.24 -22.94
CA GLY A 748 -12.10 -9.28 -23.51
C GLY A 748 -11.52 -8.34 -22.46
N SER A 749 -10.27 -7.91 -22.65
CA SER A 749 -9.57 -7.05 -21.68
C SER A 749 -9.70 -5.56 -21.99
N SER A 750 -9.78 -4.74 -20.94
CA SER A 750 -9.65 -3.28 -21.02
C SER A 750 -8.19 -2.88 -21.23
N LEU A 751 -7.90 -2.12 -22.29
CA LEU A 751 -6.55 -1.67 -22.60
C LEU A 751 -6.15 -0.49 -21.70
N SER A 752 -5.30 -0.76 -20.71
CA SER A 752 -4.56 0.27 -19.99
C SER A 752 -3.07 -0.04 -20.06
N THR A 753 -2.26 0.97 -20.33
CA THR A 753 -0.82 0.81 -20.52
C THR A 753 -0.10 1.90 -19.75
N LYS A 754 0.60 1.49 -18.68
CA LYS A 754 1.49 2.35 -17.91
C LYS A 754 2.93 1.92 -18.17
N LEU A 755 3.71 2.82 -18.76
CA LEU A 755 5.07 2.56 -19.22
C LEU A 755 6.03 3.62 -18.66
N LYS A 756 7.30 3.25 -18.57
CA LYS A 756 8.40 4.21 -18.48
C LYS A 756 9.27 4.01 -19.69
N ILE A 757 9.39 5.04 -20.52
CA ILE A 757 10.23 5.00 -21.72
C ILE A 757 11.38 5.94 -21.49
N MET A 758 12.60 5.40 -21.44
CA MET A 758 13.78 6.19 -21.17
C MET A 758 13.75 7.06 -19.88
N GLY A 759 12.91 6.71 -18.91
CA GLY A 759 12.73 7.47 -17.68
C GLY A 759 11.62 8.53 -17.74
N VAL A 760 10.96 8.67 -18.89
CA VAL A 760 9.74 9.46 -19.07
C VAL A 760 8.54 8.63 -18.63
N ASP A 761 7.73 9.16 -17.71
CA ASP A 761 6.47 8.53 -17.29
C ASP A 761 5.43 8.62 -18.41
N LEU A 762 4.80 7.49 -18.73
CA LEU A 762 3.74 7.41 -19.73
C LEU A 762 2.54 6.59 -19.20
N LEU A 763 1.33 7.13 -19.31
CA LEU A 763 0.07 6.43 -19.07
C LEU A 763 -0.86 6.62 -20.27
N VAL A 764 -1.37 5.53 -20.83
CA VAL A 764 -2.37 5.54 -21.90
C VAL A 764 -3.54 4.65 -21.50
N LEU A 765 -4.75 5.21 -21.55
CA LEU A 765 -6.01 4.55 -21.24
C LEU A 765 -6.93 4.61 -22.44
N GLY A 766 -7.57 3.51 -22.79
CA GLY A 766 -8.69 3.49 -23.72
C GLY A 766 -8.40 4.11 -25.08
N GLN A 767 -9.30 5.01 -25.53
CA GLN A 767 -9.22 5.66 -26.83
C GLN A 767 -8.20 6.81 -26.81
N LYS A 768 -7.51 7.04 -27.94
CA LYS A 768 -6.57 8.17 -28.10
C LYS A 768 -7.20 9.39 -28.78
N GLU A 769 -8.22 9.17 -29.60
CA GLU A 769 -9.00 10.21 -30.28
C GLU A 769 -10.47 10.11 -29.89
N PRO A 770 -11.21 11.23 -29.88
CA PRO A 770 -12.66 11.21 -29.74
C PRO A 770 -13.29 10.40 -30.88
N ALA A 771 -14.37 9.67 -30.61
CA ALA A 771 -15.09 8.93 -31.66
C ALA A 771 -16.28 9.71 -32.24
N ASP A 772 -16.74 10.75 -31.54
CA ASP A 772 -17.82 11.64 -31.94
C ASP A 772 -17.44 13.07 -31.53
N ASP A 773 -17.91 14.08 -32.28
CA ASP A 773 -17.69 15.51 -32.00
C ASP A 773 -18.33 15.95 -30.66
N LYS A 774 -19.22 15.14 -30.10
CA LYS A 774 -19.85 15.35 -28.78
C LYS A 774 -18.99 14.88 -27.60
N ASP A 775 -17.83 14.25 -27.85
CA ASP A 775 -16.92 13.86 -26.79
C ASP A 775 -16.19 15.08 -26.21
N ASP A 776 -16.20 15.23 -24.88
CA ASP A 776 -15.43 16.29 -24.23
C ASP A 776 -13.93 15.92 -24.21
N VAL A 777 -13.10 16.81 -24.73
CA VAL A 777 -11.64 16.64 -24.79
C VAL A 777 -10.95 17.74 -23.99
N VAL A 778 -10.15 17.36 -22.99
CA VAL A 778 -9.29 18.30 -22.27
C VAL A 778 -7.84 17.96 -22.50
N THR A 779 -7.06 18.94 -22.96
CA THR A 779 -5.63 18.78 -23.27
C THR A 779 -4.80 19.86 -22.59
N TYR A 780 -3.65 19.46 -22.03
CA TYR A 780 -2.60 20.33 -21.52
C TYR A 780 -1.25 19.87 -22.10
N SER A 781 -0.48 20.80 -22.65
CA SER A 781 0.81 20.51 -23.28
C SER A 781 1.86 21.54 -22.88
N ASP A 782 2.96 21.08 -22.29
CA ASP A 782 4.17 21.86 -22.00
C ASP A 782 5.40 21.13 -22.56
N PRO A 783 5.70 21.32 -23.87
CA PRO A 783 6.81 20.64 -24.53
C PRO A 783 8.19 20.97 -23.93
N ARG A 784 8.39 22.18 -23.38
CA ARG A 784 9.67 22.58 -22.76
C ARG A 784 9.98 21.75 -21.52
N ARG A 785 8.95 21.38 -20.76
CA ARG A 785 9.08 20.51 -19.59
C ARG A 785 8.91 19.02 -19.92
N GLY A 786 8.66 18.67 -21.18
CA GLY A 786 8.39 17.30 -21.62
C GLY A 786 7.04 16.76 -21.13
N VAL A 787 6.06 17.62 -20.82
CA VAL A 787 4.78 17.22 -20.23
C VAL A 787 3.65 17.33 -21.25
N TYR A 788 2.83 16.28 -21.34
CA TYR A 788 1.58 16.28 -22.11
C TYR A 788 0.49 15.50 -21.36
N LYS A 789 -0.72 16.03 -21.30
CA LYS A 789 -1.86 15.39 -20.64
C LYS A 789 -3.12 15.59 -21.47
N LYS A 790 -3.85 14.52 -21.75
CA LYS A 790 -5.14 14.53 -22.46
C LYS A 790 -6.11 13.58 -21.76
N VAL A 791 -7.38 13.97 -21.66
CA VAL A 791 -8.49 13.11 -21.22
C VAL A 791 -9.66 13.24 -22.18
N LEU A 792 -10.35 12.13 -22.43
CA LEU A 792 -11.53 12.02 -23.28
C LEU A 792 -12.72 11.55 -22.44
N ILE A 793 -13.84 12.26 -22.53
CA ILE A 793 -15.05 11.98 -21.77
C ILE A 793 -16.22 11.84 -22.75
N ARG A 794 -16.97 10.74 -22.64
CA ARG A 794 -18.21 10.50 -23.39
C ARG A 794 -19.33 10.22 -22.41
N GLU A 795 -20.48 10.88 -22.59
CA GLU A 795 -21.65 10.70 -21.73
C GLU A 795 -21.31 10.84 -20.22
N GLY A 796 -20.43 11.79 -19.89
CA GLY A 796 -19.97 12.03 -18.53
C GLY A 796 -19.07 10.93 -17.95
N ARG A 797 -18.44 10.08 -18.78
CA ARG A 797 -17.49 9.03 -18.33
C ARG A 797 -16.17 9.09 -19.07
N LEU A 798 -15.08 8.80 -18.37
CA LEU A 798 -13.73 8.75 -18.95
C LEU A 798 -13.60 7.57 -19.92
N THR A 799 -13.40 7.85 -21.20
CA THR A 799 -13.24 6.85 -22.28
C THR A 799 -11.80 6.72 -22.78
N GLY A 800 -10.95 7.70 -22.46
CA GLY A 800 -9.54 7.68 -22.80
C GLY A 800 -8.70 8.70 -22.05
N ALA A 801 -7.40 8.45 -21.95
CA ALA A 801 -6.44 9.40 -21.38
C ALA A 801 -5.01 9.14 -21.87
N ILE A 802 -4.21 10.20 -22.01
CA ILE A 802 -2.77 10.16 -22.30
C ILE A 802 -2.08 11.06 -21.28
N LEU A 803 -1.15 10.55 -20.48
CA LEU A 803 -0.24 11.33 -19.64
C LEU A 803 1.19 11.02 -20.01
N LEU A 804 1.99 12.05 -20.26
CA LEU A 804 3.40 11.99 -20.61
C LEU A 804 4.17 12.99 -19.75
N GLY A 805 5.30 12.55 -19.18
CA GLY A 805 6.22 13.38 -18.40
C GLY A 805 5.74 13.77 -17.00
N ASP A 806 4.43 13.71 -16.74
CA ASP A 806 3.84 13.91 -15.41
C ASP A 806 2.69 12.92 -15.16
N GLY A 807 2.99 11.88 -14.38
CA GLY A 807 2.04 10.83 -13.99
C GLY A 807 1.23 11.11 -12.72
N SER A 808 1.26 12.34 -12.16
CA SER A 808 0.64 12.67 -10.86
C SER A 808 -0.85 12.35 -10.77
N THR A 809 -1.63 12.61 -11.82
CA THR A 809 -3.06 12.31 -11.89
C THR A 809 -3.35 10.88 -12.38
N GLY A 810 -2.33 10.13 -12.79
CA GLY A 810 -2.45 8.82 -13.42
C GLY A 810 -3.20 7.77 -12.60
N PRO A 811 -2.92 7.59 -11.30
CA PRO A 811 -3.65 6.64 -10.46
C PRO A 811 -5.16 6.92 -10.39
N ARG A 812 -5.55 8.19 -10.29
CA ARG A 812 -6.96 8.62 -10.27
C ARG A 812 -7.64 8.33 -11.60
N LEU A 813 -7.00 8.69 -12.71
CA LEU A 813 -7.54 8.44 -14.05
C LEU A 813 -7.70 6.96 -14.35
N LEU A 814 -6.69 6.15 -14.00
CA LEU A 814 -6.74 4.70 -14.14
C LEU A 814 -7.89 4.09 -13.33
N GLN A 815 -8.09 4.56 -12.09
CA GLN A 815 -9.19 4.12 -11.23
C GLN A 815 -10.56 4.48 -11.81
N MET A 816 -10.74 5.72 -12.27
CA MET A 816 -12.00 6.19 -12.86
C MET A 816 -12.33 5.44 -14.15
N PHE A 817 -11.33 5.22 -15.02
CA PHE A 817 -11.48 4.47 -16.27
C PHE A 817 -11.94 3.03 -16.02
N HIS A 818 -11.28 2.30 -15.12
CA HIS A 818 -11.63 0.90 -14.85
C HIS A 818 -12.98 0.72 -14.14
N ARG A 819 -13.42 1.72 -13.37
CA ARG A 819 -14.69 1.65 -12.62
C ARG A 819 -15.88 2.23 -13.35
N GLY A 820 -15.68 2.88 -14.49
CA GLY A 820 -16.73 3.61 -15.19
C GLY A 820 -17.38 4.68 -14.30
N GLU A 821 -16.58 5.30 -13.41
CA GLU A 821 -17.06 6.37 -12.54
C GLU A 821 -17.40 7.62 -13.38
N PRO A 822 -18.43 8.39 -13.00
CA PRO A 822 -18.73 9.65 -13.68
C PRO A 822 -17.58 10.65 -13.53
N ALA A 823 -17.27 11.36 -14.59
CA ALA A 823 -16.32 12.46 -14.61
C ALA A 823 -16.85 13.62 -13.74
N PRO A 824 -15.96 14.39 -13.09
CA PRO A 824 -16.36 15.61 -12.37
C PRO A 824 -16.98 16.63 -13.32
N GLU A 825 -17.83 17.51 -12.79
CA GLU A 825 -18.48 18.59 -13.54
C GLU A 825 -17.46 19.50 -14.25
N ASN A 826 -16.25 19.64 -13.70
CA ASN A 826 -15.13 20.32 -14.35
C ASN A 826 -14.07 19.30 -14.81
N PRO A 827 -14.04 18.93 -16.10
CA PRO A 827 -13.04 18.03 -16.68
C PRO A 827 -11.57 18.45 -16.47
N ALA A 828 -11.27 19.73 -16.25
CA ALA A 828 -9.90 20.20 -16.01
C ALA A 828 -9.29 19.62 -14.71
N GLU A 829 -10.12 19.24 -13.73
CA GLU A 829 -9.69 18.60 -12.48
C GLU A 829 -9.06 17.20 -12.68
N LEU A 830 -9.30 16.61 -13.84
CA LEU A 830 -8.71 15.33 -14.23
C LEU A 830 -7.27 15.49 -14.73
N VAL A 831 -6.94 16.68 -15.25
CA VAL A 831 -5.63 17.02 -15.81
C VAL A 831 -4.73 17.68 -14.77
N PHE A 832 -5.30 18.50 -13.89
CA PHE A 832 -4.57 19.22 -12.85
C PHE A 832 -5.05 18.82 -11.44
N PRO A 833 -4.13 18.49 -10.52
CA PRO A 833 -4.48 18.35 -9.12
C PRO A 833 -4.79 19.74 -8.52
N LEU A 834 -6.07 20.09 -8.33
CA LEU A 834 -6.44 21.29 -7.56
C LEU A 834 -5.94 21.15 -6.11
N ALA A 835 -5.45 22.26 -5.55
CA ALA A 835 -4.65 22.37 -4.32
C ALA A 835 -5.32 21.95 -2.99
N ALA A 836 -6.37 21.11 -3.00
CA ALA A 836 -7.10 20.66 -1.81
C ALA A 836 -6.79 19.20 -1.38
N ALA A 837 -5.71 18.58 -1.88
CA ALA A 837 -5.41 17.18 -1.58
C ALA A 837 -3.91 16.95 -1.31
N SER A 838 -3.48 17.24 -0.08
CA SER A 838 -2.20 16.77 0.47
C SER A 838 -2.46 15.71 1.55
N ALA A 839 -2.67 14.47 1.14
CA ALA A 839 -2.54 13.32 2.04
C ALA A 839 -1.87 12.19 1.25
N GLN A 840 -0.55 12.11 1.34
CA GLN A 840 0.23 10.96 0.85
C GLN A 840 -0.14 9.76 1.70
N THR A 841 -0.88 8.82 1.13
CA THR A 841 -1.19 7.53 1.76
C THR A 841 0.07 6.68 1.78
N SER A 842 0.45 6.16 2.94
CA SER A 842 1.57 5.23 3.05
C SER A 842 1.19 3.91 2.37
N VAL A 843 2.19 3.22 1.82
CA VAL A 843 2.02 1.94 1.11
C VAL A 843 1.58 0.82 2.07
N ALA A 844 1.96 0.93 3.34
CA ALA A 844 1.55 0.06 4.43
C ALA A 844 0.05 0.16 4.74
N ASP A 845 -0.62 1.21 4.28
CA ASP A 845 -2.06 1.40 4.47
C ASP A 845 -2.88 0.90 3.29
N ALA A 846 -2.30 0.69 2.11
CA ALA A 846 -3.03 0.28 0.90
C ALA A 846 -3.92 -0.98 1.13
N PRO A 847 -5.08 -1.15 0.47
CA PRO A 847 -5.91 -2.35 0.66
C PRO A 847 -5.19 -3.63 0.18
N ASP A 848 -5.60 -4.81 0.63
CA ASP A 848 -4.99 -6.07 0.18
C ASP A 848 -5.22 -6.35 -1.32
N SER A 849 -6.28 -5.80 -1.91
CA SER A 849 -6.51 -5.80 -3.36
C SER A 849 -5.69 -4.75 -4.12
N PHE A 850 -4.93 -3.90 -3.42
CA PHE A 850 -4.08 -2.90 -4.04
C PHE A 850 -3.07 -3.58 -4.94
N GLN A 851 -3.14 -3.27 -6.22
CA GLN A 851 -2.25 -3.82 -7.21
C GLN A 851 -0.84 -3.26 -6.98
N VAL A 852 0.04 -4.05 -6.37
CA VAL A 852 1.43 -3.66 -6.08
C VAL A 852 2.30 -3.89 -7.31
N CYS A 853 2.17 -5.05 -7.94
CA CYS A 853 2.84 -5.38 -9.19
C CYS A 853 1.83 -5.54 -10.32
N ASN A 854 1.75 -4.55 -11.22
CA ASN A 854 0.94 -4.65 -12.45
C ASN A 854 1.51 -5.70 -13.42
N CYS A 855 2.83 -5.91 -13.39
CA CYS A 855 3.52 -6.85 -14.27
C CYS A 855 3.50 -8.31 -13.85
N ASN A 856 2.89 -8.68 -12.71
CA ASN A 856 2.65 -10.08 -12.36
C ASN A 856 1.28 -10.29 -11.69
N GLY A 857 0.39 -9.29 -11.75
CA GLY A 857 -0.91 -9.39 -11.12
C GLY A 857 -0.84 -9.50 -9.59
N VAL A 858 0.25 -9.08 -8.94
CA VAL A 858 0.45 -9.24 -7.50
C VAL A 858 -0.13 -8.06 -6.73
N SER A 859 -1.12 -8.35 -5.88
CA SER A 859 -1.66 -7.38 -4.95
C SER A 859 -0.87 -7.33 -3.64
N LYS A 860 -1.09 -6.32 -2.81
CA LYS A 860 -0.51 -6.24 -1.46
C LYS A 860 -0.88 -7.45 -0.61
N GLY A 861 -2.13 -7.91 -0.70
CA GLY A 861 -2.62 -9.09 0.02
C GLY A 861 -1.85 -10.35 -0.35
N ARG A 862 -1.54 -10.55 -1.64
CA ARG A 862 -0.71 -11.66 -2.10
C ARG A 862 0.72 -11.61 -1.53
N LEU A 863 1.27 -10.41 -1.33
CA LEU A 863 2.57 -10.21 -0.68
C LEU A 863 2.49 -10.51 0.82
N VAL A 864 1.50 -9.97 1.51
CA VAL A 864 1.30 -10.22 2.95
C VAL A 864 1.01 -11.70 3.22
N GLU A 865 0.19 -12.35 2.39
CA GLU A 865 -0.09 -13.78 2.43
C GLU A 865 1.18 -14.62 2.27
N ALA A 866 2.04 -14.29 1.30
CA ALA A 866 3.30 -14.99 1.10
C ALA A 866 4.27 -14.80 2.28
N ILE A 867 4.31 -13.60 2.88
CA ILE A 867 5.09 -13.32 4.09
C ILE A 867 4.60 -14.20 5.25
N GLN A 868 3.27 -14.24 5.46
CA GLN A 868 2.65 -15.04 6.52
C GLN A 868 2.76 -16.55 6.27
N SER A 869 2.87 -16.96 5.00
CA SER A 869 3.05 -18.36 4.58
C SER A 869 4.51 -18.84 4.62
N GLY A 870 5.44 -18.05 5.17
CA GLY A 870 6.84 -18.44 5.38
C GLY A 870 7.88 -17.65 4.59
N CYS A 871 7.50 -16.61 3.83
CA CYS A 871 8.47 -15.74 3.16
C CYS A 871 9.00 -14.68 4.12
N HIS A 872 10.04 -15.05 4.87
CA HIS A 872 10.63 -14.18 5.88
C HIS A 872 11.83 -13.33 5.39
N SER A 873 12.06 -13.22 4.07
CA SER A 873 13.02 -12.29 3.44
C SER A 873 12.45 -11.65 2.16
N ILE A 874 12.95 -10.47 1.75
CA ILE A 874 12.52 -9.82 0.50
C ILE A 874 12.79 -10.73 -0.71
N LYS A 875 13.90 -11.47 -0.67
CA LYS A 875 14.28 -12.41 -1.73
C LYS A 875 13.25 -13.55 -1.85
N SER A 876 12.93 -14.24 -0.75
CA SER A 876 11.93 -15.32 -0.77
C SER A 876 10.52 -14.81 -1.08
N LEU A 877 10.18 -13.58 -0.66
CA LEU A 877 8.92 -12.93 -1.01
C LEU A 877 8.79 -12.65 -2.51
N CYS A 878 9.85 -12.12 -3.14
CA CYS A 878 9.87 -11.84 -4.57
C CYS A 878 9.88 -13.14 -5.39
N GLU A 879 10.56 -14.20 -4.93
CA GLU A 879 10.55 -15.52 -5.57
C GLU A 879 9.17 -16.19 -5.50
N THR A 880 8.51 -16.14 -4.34
CA THR A 880 7.20 -16.79 -4.11
C THR A 880 6.04 -16.05 -4.78
N THR A 881 6.04 -14.72 -4.76
CA THR A 881 4.94 -13.93 -5.33
C THR A 881 5.21 -13.44 -6.75
N ARG A 882 6.47 -13.45 -7.18
CA ARG A 882 6.97 -12.84 -8.41
C ARG A 882 6.80 -11.33 -8.49
N ALA A 883 6.41 -10.65 -7.41
CA ALA A 883 6.45 -9.19 -7.42
C ALA A 883 7.90 -8.72 -7.54
N GLY A 884 8.14 -7.70 -8.37
CA GLY A 884 9.49 -7.19 -8.61
C GLY A 884 10.30 -7.97 -9.64
N ALA A 885 9.92 -9.21 -9.98
CA ALA A 885 10.49 -10.01 -11.08
C ALA A 885 9.92 -9.64 -12.47
N GLY A 886 8.93 -8.72 -12.50
CA GLY A 886 8.37 -8.02 -13.65
C GLY A 886 9.29 -6.91 -14.17
N CYS A 887 8.75 -5.75 -14.55
CA CYS A 887 9.56 -4.56 -14.89
C CYS A 887 10.34 -3.93 -13.71
N GLY A 888 10.28 -4.50 -12.50
CA GLY A 888 10.96 -4.01 -11.30
C GLY A 888 10.38 -2.75 -10.65
N SER A 889 9.38 -2.09 -11.24
CA SER A 889 8.86 -0.80 -10.76
C SER A 889 8.19 -0.86 -9.38
N CYS A 890 7.81 -2.05 -8.92
CA CYS A 890 7.17 -2.27 -7.63
C CYS A 890 8.14 -2.69 -6.53
N LYS A 891 9.45 -2.82 -6.79
CA LYS A 891 10.42 -3.33 -5.78
C LYS A 891 10.43 -2.50 -4.49
N SER A 892 10.36 -1.17 -4.60
CA SER A 892 10.28 -0.27 -3.43
C SER A 892 8.95 -0.40 -2.66
N LEU A 893 7.85 -0.66 -3.36
CA LEU A 893 6.54 -0.92 -2.76
C LEU A 893 6.51 -2.30 -2.07
N VAL A 894 7.09 -3.32 -2.70
CA VAL A 894 7.25 -4.67 -2.15
C VAL A 894 8.10 -4.63 -0.88
N GLN A 895 9.20 -3.89 -0.90
CA GLN A 895 10.07 -3.71 0.27
C GLN A 895 9.34 -3.02 1.42
N ALA A 896 8.62 -1.93 1.16
CA ALA A 896 7.84 -1.24 2.20
C ALA A 896 6.72 -2.12 2.78
N ILE A 897 6.14 -3.03 1.99
CA ILE A 897 5.13 -3.99 2.47
C ILE A 897 5.80 -5.12 3.26
N PHE A 898 6.94 -5.62 2.81
CA PHE A 898 7.71 -6.65 3.53
C PHE A 898 8.14 -6.18 4.91
N GLU A 899 8.75 -4.99 4.99
CA GLU A 899 9.18 -4.36 6.25
C GLU A 899 7.99 -4.07 7.20
N SER A 900 6.78 -3.89 6.65
CA SER A 900 5.57 -3.65 7.42
C SER A 900 4.82 -4.92 7.85
N ALA A 901 4.95 -6.02 7.13
CA ALA A 901 4.11 -7.21 7.31
C ALA A 901 4.87 -8.45 7.81
N CYS A 902 6.20 -8.44 7.77
CA CYS A 902 7.01 -9.54 8.29
C CYS A 902 7.32 -9.32 9.78
N GLU A 903 6.57 -9.97 10.67
CA GLU A 903 6.70 -9.83 12.14
C GLU A 903 7.97 -10.47 12.70
N THR A 904 8.36 -11.62 12.14
CA THR A 904 9.68 -12.23 12.29
C THR A 904 10.31 -12.30 10.92
N PRO A 905 10.98 -11.23 10.45
CA PRO A 905 11.98 -11.41 9.42
C PRO A 905 12.90 -12.53 9.91
N GLU A 906 13.28 -13.47 9.05
CA GLU A 906 14.47 -14.26 9.33
C GLU A 906 15.49 -13.22 9.73
N ILE A 907 16.14 -13.40 10.89
CA ILE A 907 17.28 -12.57 11.27
C ILE A 907 18.09 -12.53 9.99
N GLU A 908 18.10 -11.38 9.30
CA GLU A 908 19.02 -11.23 8.20
C GLU A 908 20.34 -11.63 8.85
N ASP A 909 21.15 -12.41 8.14
CA ASP A 909 22.48 -12.84 8.58
C ASP A 909 22.99 -11.94 9.72
N PRO A 910 23.17 -12.43 10.98
CA PRO A 910 23.35 -11.58 12.16
C PRO A 910 24.40 -10.46 11.99
N SER A 911 25.28 -10.60 10.99
CA SER A 911 25.96 -9.53 10.25
C SER A 911 25.24 -8.17 10.12
N ILE A 912 23.91 -8.12 9.99
CA ILE A 912 23.11 -6.88 9.80
C ILE A 912 22.92 -6.04 11.07
N HIS A 913 23.04 -6.68 12.23
CA HIS A 913 22.95 -6.03 13.53
C HIS A 913 24.32 -5.66 14.07
N TYR A 914 25.38 -6.23 13.47
CA TYR A 914 26.73 -5.85 13.79
C TYR A 914 26.97 -4.39 13.44
N TYR A 915 27.74 -3.70 14.28
CA TYR A 915 28.11 -2.32 13.99
C TYR A 915 28.93 -2.23 12.69
N VAL A 916 29.72 -3.27 12.42
CA VAL A 916 30.49 -3.48 11.19
C VAL A 916 30.49 -4.98 10.82
N PRO A 917 30.56 -5.38 9.55
CA PRO A 917 30.38 -6.77 9.12
C PRO A 917 31.35 -7.81 9.72
N GLY A 918 32.57 -7.39 10.06
CA GLY A 918 33.69 -8.24 10.47
C GLY A 918 33.90 -8.30 11.98
N VAL A 919 33.01 -7.71 12.78
CA VAL A 919 33.02 -7.86 14.25
C VAL A 919 31.61 -8.23 14.69
N PRO A 920 31.38 -9.46 15.19
CA PRO A 920 30.05 -10.01 15.42
C PRO A 920 29.37 -9.49 16.70
N LEU A 921 29.34 -8.16 16.87
CA LEU A 921 28.82 -7.48 18.04
C LEU A 921 27.95 -6.29 17.62
N THR A 922 26.84 -6.10 18.32
CA THR A 922 26.04 -4.88 18.19
C THR A 922 26.84 -3.67 18.70
N LYS A 923 26.46 -2.44 18.31
CA LYS A 923 27.18 -1.23 18.74
C LYS A 923 27.32 -1.11 20.27
N PRO A 924 26.26 -1.31 21.09
CA PRO A 924 26.39 -1.22 22.55
C PRO A 924 27.37 -2.25 23.12
N GLU A 925 27.29 -3.50 22.65
CA GLU A 925 28.19 -4.58 23.07
C GLU A 925 29.63 -4.29 22.66
N LEU A 926 29.84 -3.86 21.41
CA LEU A 926 31.15 -3.49 20.89
C LEU A 926 31.77 -2.34 21.69
N VAL A 927 31.01 -1.28 21.98
CA VAL A 927 31.48 -0.14 22.79
C VAL A 927 31.83 -0.59 24.21
N ALA A 928 31.00 -1.43 24.83
CA ALA A 928 31.25 -1.95 26.17
C ALA A 928 32.55 -2.76 26.21
N ARG A 929 32.75 -3.68 25.25
CA ARG A 929 33.96 -4.51 25.14
C ARG A 929 35.20 -3.69 24.83
N ILE A 930 35.10 -2.69 23.94
CA ILE A 930 36.20 -1.76 23.64
C ILE A 930 36.65 -1.03 24.92
N LYS A 931 35.71 -0.52 25.73
CA LYS A 931 36.03 0.20 26.97
C LYS A 931 36.58 -0.73 28.05
N GLU A 932 35.97 -1.90 28.23
CA GLU A 932 36.38 -2.91 29.21
C GLU A 932 37.82 -3.39 28.95
N LEU A 933 38.12 -3.71 27.70
CA LEU A 933 39.43 -4.22 27.27
C LEU A 933 40.43 -3.12 26.91
N LYS A 934 40.04 -1.83 27.00
CA LYS A 934 40.84 -0.65 26.64
C LYS A 934 41.44 -0.73 25.22
N LEU A 935 40.67 -1.20 24.26
CA LEU A 935 41.13 -1.39 22.86
C LEU A 935 41.21 -0.03 22.16
N ARG A 936 42.41 0.42 21.80
CA ARG A 936 42.67 1.77 21.25
C ARG A 936 42.96 1.82 19.74
N SER A 937 43.09 0.68 19.07
CA SER A 937 43.41 0.59 17.64
C SER A 937 42.46 -0.38 16.90
N VAL A 938 42.35 -0.28 15.57
CA VAL A 938 41.46 -1.14 14.78
C VAL A 938 41.97 -2.57 14.77
N SER A 939 43.29 -2.73 14.66
CA SER A 939 43.99 -4.01 14.77
C SER A 939 43.77 -4.66 16.13
N ALA A 940 43.79 -3.89 17.24
CA ALA A 940 43.50 -4.41 18.58
C ALA A 940 42.05 -4.91 18.71
N VAL A 941 41.11 -4.26 18.03
CA VAL A 941 39.71 -4.73 17.97
C VAL A 941 39.59 -6.06 17.23
N PHE A 942 40.22 -6.22 16.07
CA PHE A 942 40.20 -7.50 15.35
C PHE A 942 40.90 -8.62 16.14
N ALA A 943 42.05 -8.34 16.74
CA ALA A 943 42.78 -9.30 17.57
C ALA A 943 41.95 -9.82 18.75
N ALA A 944 41.27 -8.92 19.47
CA ALA A 944 40.52 -9.28 20.66
C ALA A 944 39.09 -9.78 20.37
N LEU A 945 38.43 -9.27 19.33
CA LEU A 945 36.98 -9.45 19.12
C LEU A 945 36.62 -10.13 17.79
N SER A 946 37.59 -10.46 16.93
CA SER A 946 37.38 -11.16 15.65
C SER A 946 38.41 -12.27 15.37
N GLY A 947 39.02 -12.81 16.44
CA GLY A 947 40.00 -13.90 16.31
C GLY A 947 41.27 -13.54 15.51
N GLY A 948 41.57 -12.25 15.36
CA GLY A 948 42.73 -11.75 14.60
C GLY A 948 42.52 -11.64 13.09
N ILE A 949 41.33 -11.93 12.56
CA ILE A 949 41.05 -11.80 11.12
C ILE A 949 40.62 -10.36 10.82
N GLU A 950 41.38 -9.65 9.99
CA GLU A 950 41.03 -8.30 9.56
C GLU A 950 40.01 -8.31 8.41
N ASP A 951 38.92 -7.54 8.56
CA ASP A 951 37.96 -7.27 7.49
C ASP A 951 38.09 -5.84 6.94
N PRO A 952 38.50 -5.65 5.67
CA PRO A 952 38.61 -4.33 5.05
C PRO A 952 37.32 -3.51 5.07
N LYS A 953 36.14 -4.16 5.01
CA LYS A 953 34.85 -3.47 5.01
C LYS A 953 34.49 -2.89 6.38
N SER A 954 35.09 -3.40 7.44
CA SER A 954 34.85 -3.00 8.83
C SER A 954 35.83 -1.96 9.34
N LYS A 955 37.02 -1.88 8.75
CA LYS A 955 38.09 -0.97 9.15
C LYS A 955 37.62 0.49 9.31
N VAL A 956 36.92 1.05 8.32
CA VAL A 956 36.50 2.47 8.32
C VAL A 956 35.47 2.76 9.41
N GLY A 957 34.52 1.84 9.63
CA GLY A 957 33.52 1.97 10.68
C GLY A 957 34.15 1.89 12.08
N LEU A 958 35.08 0.94 12.29
CA LEU A 958 35.82 0.80 13.55
C LEU A 958 36.70 2.01 13.84
N ALA A 959 37.42 2.53 12.84
CA ALA A 959 38.23 3.74 12.98
C ALA A 959 37.38 4.93 13.44
N SER A 960 36.20 5.13 12.82
CA SER A 960 35.27 6.19 13.21
C SER A 960 34.72 6.00 14.65
N LEU A 961 34.42 4.75 15.04
CA LEU A 961 33.92 4.44 16.38
C LEU A 961 34.99 4.65 17.46
N LEU A 962 36.20 4.12 17.25
CA LEU A 962 37.30 4.24 18.20
C LEU A 962 37.71 5.70 18.40
N LYS A 963 37.76 6.48 17.33
CA LYS A 963 38.00 7.93 17.41
C LYS A 963 36.89 8.65 18.18
N THR A 964 35.64 8.20 18.08
CA THR A 964 34.52 8.73 18.88
C THR A 964 34.65 8.38 20.37
N ILE A 965 35.12 7.17 20.69
CA ILE A 965 35.26 6.69 22.09
C ILE A 965 36.47 7.31 22.78
N TRP A 966 37.64 7.27 22.13
CA TRP A 966 38.94 7.59 22.73
C TRP A 966 39.47 8.99 22.37
N GLY A 967 38.92 9.63 21.34
CA GLY A 967 39.37 10.96 20.92
C GLY A 967 40.85 10.99 20.55
N ALA A 968 41.65 11.73 21.33
CA ALA A 968 43.10 11.83 21.14
C ALA A 968 43.89 10.58 21.58
N GLU A 969 43.29 9.70 22.39
CA GLU A 969 43.91 8.44 22.81
C GLU A 969 43.71 7.30 21.78
N TYR A 970 43.03 7.58 20.66
CA TYR A 970 42.87 6.65 19.55
C TYR A 970 44.19 6.49 18.78
N GLU A 971 44.64 5.25 18.58
CA GLU A 971 45.78 4.92 17.75
C GLU A 971 45.34 4.81 16.29
N ASP A 972 45.71 5.82 15.50
CA ASP A 972 45.20 6.04 14.15
C ASP A 972 45.88 5.18 13.07
N GLU A 973 45.21 4.11 12.65
CA GLU A 973 45.62 3.25 11.53
C GLU A 973 45.12 3.85 10.20
N ARG A 974 46.02 4.47 9.42
CA ARG A 974 45.63 5.21 8.20
C ARG A 974 45.13 4.32 7.07
N ASP A 975 45.57 3.07 6.97
CA ASP A 975 45.04 2.08 6.03
C ASP A 975 43.61 1.64 6.40
N ALA A 976 43.20 1.85 7.66
CA ALA A 976 41.83 1.61 8.09
C ALA A 976 40.84 2.71 7.67
N ARG A 977 41.33 3.82 7.11
CA ARG A 977 40.51 4.93 6.61
C ARG A 977 40.23 4.83 5.12
N PHE A 978 39.08 5.34 4.70
CA PHE A 978 38.78 5.50 3.28
C PHE A 978 39.73 6.54 2.65
N ILE A 979 40.01 6.41 1.35
CA ILE A 979 41.01 7.24 0.65
C ILE A 979 40.78 8.74 0.87
N ASN A 980 39.52 9.16 0.90
CA ASN A 980 39.14 10.55 1.14
C ASN A 980 39.65 11.13 2.46
N ASP A 981 39.59 10.34 3.54
CA ASP A 981 40.03 10.73 4.88
C ASP A 981 41.55 10.57 5.07
N ARG A 982 42.22 9.84 4.15
CA ARG A 982 43.68 9.70 4.11
C ARG A 982 44.34 10.90 3.45
N VAL A 983 43.71 11.42 2.40
CA VAL A 983 44.26 12.51 1.57
C VAL A 983 43.50 13.83 1.71
N HIS A 984 42.55 13.90 2.66
CA HIS A 984 41.80 15.11 3.00
C HIS A 984 41.11 15.81 1.82
N ALA A 985 40.64 15.02 0.86
CA ALA A 985 39.99 15.48 -0.36
C ALA A 985 39.02 14.42 -0.91
N ASN A 986 38.03 14.81 -1.71
CA ASN A 986 37.01 13.86 -2.21
C ASN A 986 37.40 13.30 -3.58
N ILE A 987 37.62 11.99 -3.69
CA ILE A 987 37.92 11.32 -4.97
C ILE A 987 36.76 11.46 -5.97
N GLN A 988 37.10 11.64 -7.25
CA GLN A 988 36.21 11.82 -8.40
C GLN A 988 36.26 10.58 -9.32
N LYS A 989 35.39 10.54 -10.33
CA LYS A 989 35.22 9.36 -11.21
C LYS A 989 36.46 9.01 -12.02
N ASP A 990 37.26 10.01 -12.36
CA ASP A 990 38.52 9.92 -13.10
C ASP A 990 39.74 9.77 -12.16
N ALA A 991 39.51 9.39 -10.90
CA ALA A 991 40.51 9.29 -9.84
C ALA A 991 41.22 10.61 -9.46
N THR A 992 40.76 11.75 -9.97
CA THR A 992 41.15 13.08 -9.45
C THR A 992 40.42 13.38 -8.14
N PHE A 993 40.69 14.52 -7.52
CA PHE A 993 40.16 14.92 -6.23
C PHE A 993 39.47 16.29 -6.31
N SER A 994 38.64 16.57 -5.30
CA SER A 994 38.06 17.89 -5.12
C SER A 994 38.50 18.56 -3.82
N VAL A 995 38.74 19.87 -3.92
CA VAL A 995 39.20 20.73 -2.83
C VAL A 995 38.14 21.79 -2.56
N VAL A 996 37.63 21.80 -1.33
CA VAL A 996 36.58 22.74 -0.90
C VAL A 996 37.11 23.56 0.27
N PRO A 997 37.54 24.82 0.08
CA PRO A 997 37.92 25.70 1.19
C PRO A 997 36.72 26.03 2.09
N ARG A 998 36.98 26.24 3.37
CA ARG A 998 35.98 26.61 4.36
C ARG A 998 35.51 28.06 4.13
N ILE A 999 34.20 28.24 3.97
CA ILE A 999 33.56 29.56 3.87
C ILE A 999 32.47 29.62 4.93
N TYR A 1000 32.74 30.13 6.13
CA TYR A 1000 31.78 30.00 7.25
C TYR A 1000 30.42 30.64 6.94
N GLY A 1001 29.34 29.88 7.14
CA GLY A 1001 27.97 30.34 6.88
C GLY A 1001 27.67 30.71 5.41
N GLY A 1002 28.60 30.48 4.47
CA GLY A 1002 28.48 30.98 3.11
C GLY A 1002 28.91 32.43 2.91
N VAL A 1003 29.58 33.03 3.90
CA VAL A 1003 30.09 34.42 3.87
C VAL A 1003 31.56 34.42 3.47
N THR A 1004 31.93 35.21 2.48
CA THR A 1004 33.30 35.33 1.95
C THR A 1004 33.66 36.79 1.67
N THR A 1005 34.95 37.10 1.63
CA THR A 1005 35.45 38.43 1.25
C THR A 1005 35.96 38.47 -0.20
N PRO A 1006 36.03 39.65 -0.84
CA PRO A 1006 36.64 39.79 -2.16
C PRO A 1006 38.07 39.24 -2.24
N GLU A 1007 38.86 39.39 -1.18
CA GLU A 1007 40.24 38.86 -1.08
C GLU A 1007 40.24 37.33 -1.13
N GLN A 1008 39.38 36.66 -0.36
CA GLN A 1008 39.25 35.21 -0.39
C GLN A 1008 38.79 34.68 -1.75
N LEU A 1009 37.85 35.37 -2.40
CA LEU A 1009 37.39 35.02 -3.75
C LEU A 1009 38.52 35.14 -4.77
N ARG A 1010 39.33 36.20 -4.69
CA ARG A 1010 40.55 36.35 -5.52
C ARG A 1010 41.52 35.22 -5.27
N THR A 1011 41.84 34.91 -4.02
CA THR A 1011 42.73 33.79 -3.67
C THR A 1011 42.25 32.46 -4.26
N ILE A 1012 40.94 32.15 -4.18
CA ILE A 1012 40.39 30.92 -4.76
C ILE A 1012 40.52 30.93 -6.29
N ALA A 1013 40.28 32.07 -6.95
CA ALA A 1013 40.43 32.21 -8.39
C ALA A 1013 41.90 32.05 -8.85
N ASP A 1014 42.83 32.72 -8.17
CA ASP A 1014 44.26 32.67 -8.46
C ASP A 1014 44.80 31.24 -8.31
N VAL A 1015 44.38 30.51 -7.26
CA VAL A 1015 44.73 29.10 -7.07
C VAL A 1015 44.11 28.23 -8.16
N ALA A 1016 42.84 28.43 -8.51
CA ALA A 1016 42.20 27.65 -9.56
C ALA A 1016 42.93 27.80 -10.91
N GLU A 1017 43.37 29.01 -11.25
CA GLU A 1017 44.13 29.29 -12.46
C GLU A 1017 45.55 28.69 -12.39
N LYS A 1018 46.28 28.94 -11.29
CA LYS A 1018 47.65 28.43 -11.09
C LYS A 1018 47.76 26.92 -11.24
N TYR A 1019 46.79 26.18 -10.71
CA TYR A 1019 46.80 24.72 -10.76
C TYR A 1019 45.98 24.14 -11.92
N GLN A 1020 45.51 24.99 -12.84
CA GLN A 1020 44.70 24.61 -14.01
C GLN A 1020 43.49 23.74 -13.63
N VAL A 1021 42.76 24.14 -12.58
CA VAL A 1021 41.57 23.44 -12.09
C VAL A 1021 40.51 23.42 -13.20
N PRO A 1022 40.11 22.25 -13.70
CA PRO A 1022 39.18 22.16 -14.83
C PRO A 1022 37.79 22.77 -14.57
N MET A 1023 37.34 22.74 -13.31
CA MET A 1023 36.02 23.27 -12.96
C MET A 1023 35.98 23.84 -11.54
N VAL A 1024 35.47 25.06 -11.43
CA VAL A 1024 35.14 25.74 -10.17
C VAL A 1024 33.62 25.76 -10.01
N LYS A 1025 33.08 25.13 -8.98
CA LYS A 1025 31.63 24.94 -8.79
C LYS A 1025 31.11 25.50 -7.49
N ILE A 1026 30.05 26.30 -7.55
CA ILE A 1026 29.28 26.68 -6.35
C ILE A 1026 28.42 25.49 -5.91
N THR A 1027 28.56 25.09 -4.65
CA THR A 1027 27.82 23.98 -4.06
C THR A 1027 26.53 24.45 -3.40
N GLY A 1028 25.58 23.52 -3.23
CA GLY A 1028 24.33 23.79 -2.49
C GLY A 1028 24.51 24.08 -0.99
N GLY A 1029 25.74 24.01 -0.45
CA GLY A 1029 26.07 24.44 0.91
C GLY A 1029 26.60 25.87 0.99
N GLN A 1030 26.53 26.65 -0.09
CA GLN A 1030 27.20 27.96 -0.21
C GLN A 1030 28.72 27.84 -0.04
N ARG A 1031 29.33 26.89 -0.77
CA ARG A 1031 30.79 26.70 -0.85
C ARG A 1031 31.25 26.76 -2.30
N ILE A 1032 32.55 26.94 -2.49
CA ILE A 1032 33.22 26.83 -3.79
C ILE A 1032 34.03 25.53 -3.80
N ASP A 1033 33.88 24.72 -4.85
CA ASP A 1033 34.50 23.41 -5.02
C ASP A 1033 35.41 23.43 -6.24
N LEU A 1034 36.68 23.06 -6.04
CA LEU A 1034 37.71 22.96 -7.07
C LEU A 1034 37.82 21.50 -7.49
N LEU A 1035 37.32 21.15 -8.68
CA LEU A 1035 37.17 19.78 -9.17
C LEU A 1035 38.23 19.44 -10.22
N GLY A 1036 38.73 18.21 -10.21
CA GLY A 1036 39.73 17.75 -11.20
C GLY A 1036 41.18 17.89 -10.74
N VAL A 1037 41.42 18.01 -9.43
CA VAL A 1037 42.74 18.23 -8.85
C VAL A 1037 43.49 16.91 -8.72
N ARG A 1038 44.74 16.82 -9.20
CA ARG A 1038 45.54 15.61 -9.02
C ARG A 1038 46.03 15.45 -7.59
N ARG A 1039 46.25 14.21 -7.13
CA ARG A 1039 46.54 13.88 -5.73
C ARG A 1039 47.79 14.59 -5.21
N GLU A 1040 48.82 14.66 -6.03
CA GLU A 1040 50.11 15.28 -5.73
C GLU A 1040 50.05 16.81 -5.63
N GLN A 1041 49.01 17.43 -6.20
CA GLN A 1041 48.80 18.88 -6.14
C GLN A 1041 48.09 19.31 -4.85
N LEU A 1042 47.48 18.37 -4.11
CA LEU A 1042 46.64 18.67 -2.94
C LEU A 1042 47.35 19.52 -1.87
N PRO A 1043 48.56 19.16 -1.37
CA PRO A 1043 49.22 19.97 -0.33
C PRO A 1043 49.60 21.38 -0.80
N ALA A 1044 50.00 21.52 -2.06
CA ALA A 1044 50.40 22.79 -2.64
C ALA A 1044 49.19 23.73 -2.81
N ILE A 1045 48.05 23.19 -3.24
CA ILE A 1045 46.78 23.93 -3.33
C ILE A 1045 46.32 24.40 -1.94
N TRP A 1046 46.38 23.55 -0.91
CA TRP A 1046 45.96 23.97 0.44
C TRP A 1046 46.84 25.08 1.01
N LYS A 1047 48.16 24.98 0.79
CA LYS A 1047 49.13 26.01 1.19
C LYS A 1047 48.85 27.35 0.53
N ASP A 1048 48.60 27.35 -0.78
CA ASP A 1048 48.33 28.58 -1.53
C ASP A 1048 46.93 29.16 -1.26
N LEU A 1049 45.94 28.31 -0.94
CA LEU A 1049 44.63 28.78 -0.47
C LEU A 1049 44.76 29.49 0.88
N GLY A 1050 45.58 28.98 1.80
CA GLY A 1050 45.70 29.54 3.16
C GLY A 1050 44.38 29.54 3.95
N MET A 1051 43.40 28.75 3.51
CA MET A 1051 42.06 28.64 4.08
C MET A 1051 41.87 27.28 4.74
N PRO A 1052 41.07 27.16 5.81
CA PRO A 1052 40.82 25.87 6.45
C PRO A 1052 40.08 24.88 5.57
N SER A 1053 40.21 23.59 5.87
CA SER A 1053 39.46 22.53 5.17
C SER A 1053 37.95 22.67 5.34
N GLY A 1054 37.21 22.61 4.22
CA GLY A 1054 35.76 22.51 4.18
C GLY A 1054 35.19 21.15 4.62
N HIS A 1055 36.05 20.13 4.83
CA HIS A 1055 35.66 18.77 5.24
C HIS A 1055 34.56 18.14 4.35
N ALA A 1056 34.51 18.54 3.08
CA ALA A 1056 33.47 18.10 2.14
C ALA A 1056 33.53 16.60 1.82
N TYR A 1057 34.62 15.92 2.19
CA TYR A 1057 34.93 14.52 1.88
C TYR A 1057 34.57 13.56 3.02
N THR A 1058 34.73 13.97 4.28
CA THR A 1058 34.59 13.11 5.47
C THR A 1058 33.14 12.93 5.93
N LYS A 1059 32.88 11.95 6.80
CA LYS A 1059 31.61 11.78 7.52
C LYS A 1059 31.61 12.63 8.78
N ALA A 1060 31.46 13.94 8.58
CA ALA A 1060 31.44 14.93 9.65
C ALA A 1060 30.36 15.98 9.40
N VAL A 1061 30.28 16.97 10.28
CA VAL A 1061 29.62 18.25 10.00
C VAL A 1061 30.31 18.92 8.80
N ARG A 1062 29.60 19.01 7.68
CA ARG A 1062 30.17 19.52 6.41
C ARG A 1062 29.93 21.00 6.20
N THR A 1063 28.71 21.48 6.43
CA THR A 1063 28.31 22.82 6.02
C THR A 1063 27.14 23.33 6.84
N VAL A 1064 27.10 24.65 7.03
CA VAL A 1064 25.94 25.38 7.54
C VAL A 1064 25.54 26.41 6.49
N LYS A 1065 24.36 26.22 5.88
CA LYS A 1065 23.79 27.15 4.89
C LYS A 1065 23.01 28.25 5.62
N THR A 1066 23.15 29.50 5.22
CA THR A 1066 22.43 30.62 5.83
C THR A 1066 21.66 31.42 4.78
N CYS A 1067 20.63 32.15 5.21
CA CYS A 1067 20.13 33.29 4.44
C CYS A 1067 20.69 34.58 5.03
N VAL A 1068 20.50 35.69 4.32
CA VAL A 1068 21.07 37.00 4.70
C VAL A 1068 20.52 37.61 6.00
N GLY A 1069 19.53 36.96 6.64
CA GLY A 1069 19.06 37.34 7.97
C GLY A 1069 18.40 38.72 8.07
N GLU A 1070 18.18 39.18 9.30
CA GLU A 1070 17.63 40.51 9.62
C GLU A 1070 18.51 41.68 9.15
N GLU A 1071 19.81 41.44 8.96
CA GLU A 1071 20.77 42.46 8.54
C GLU A 1071 20.46 43.02 7.14
N PHE A 1072 20.02 42.17 6.20
CA PHE A 1072 19.78 42.57 4.81
C PHE A 1072 18.39 42.21 4.27
N CYS A 1073 17.68 41.24 4.86
CA CYS A 1073 16.37 40.82 4.38
C CYS A 1073 15.25 41.64 5.03
N ARG A 1074 14.37 42.25 4.22
CA ARG A 1074 13.17 42.96 4.72
C ARG A 1074 12.21 42.13 5.58
N TYR A 1075 12.35 40.80 5.58
CA TYR A 1075 11.53 39.87 6.35
C TYR A 1075 12.31 39.15 7.45
N GLY A 1076 13.61 39.42 7.58
CA GLY A 1076 14.42 38.80 8.62
C GLY A 1076 13.97 39.30 10.00
N VAL A 1077 13.78 38.35 10.91
CA VAL A 1077 13.40 38.57 12.32
C VAL A 1077 14.48 38.06 13.28
N GLY A 1078 15.61 37.57 12.74
CA GLY A 1078 16.78 37.17 13.51
C GLY A 1078 18.04 37.03 12.65
N ASP A 1079 19.20 37.20 13.29
CA ASP A 1079 20.53 37.06 12.69
C ASP A 1079 20.89 35.59 12.37
N SER A 1080 20.44 35.10 11.21
CA SER A 1080 20.80 33.76 10.73
C SER A 1080 22.24 33.63 10.26
N THR A 1081 22.85 34.71 9.78
CA THR A 1081 24.22 34.69 9.24
C THR A 1081 25.20 34.48 10.39
N GLY A 1082 25.14 35.31 11.43
CA GLY A 1082 25.99 35.20 12.61
C GLY A 1082 25.73 33.90 13.39
N LEU A 1083 24.47 33.46 13.52
CA LEU A 1083 24.16 32.16 14.11
C LEU A 1083 24.76 31.01 13.31
N GLY A 1084 24.60 30.99 11.98
CA GLY A 1084 25.15 29.95 11.13
C GLY A 1084 26.68 29.86 11.17
N VAL A 1085 27.36 31.02 11.22
CA VAL A 1085 28.82 31.09 11.41
C VAL A 1085 29.23 30.52 12.77
N LYS A 1086 28.50 30.85 13.86
CA LYS A 1086 28.75 30.31 15.21
C LYS A 1086 28.58 28.79 15.25
N ILE A 1087 27.50 28.27 14.67
CA ILE A 1087 27.24 26.82 14.57
C ILE A 1087 28.38 26.14 13.82
N GLU A 1088 28.78 26.66 12.65
CA GLU A 1088 29.82 26.02 11.85
C GLU A 1088 31.19 26.04 12.52
N LYS A 1089 31.60 27.18 13.10
CA LYS A 1089 32.87 27.28 13.84
C LYS A 1089 32.92 26.36 15.05
N ARG A 1090 31.80 26.19 15.75
CA ARG A 1090 31.72 25.33 16.93
C ARG A 1090 31.82 23.85 16.56
N PHE A 1091 31.11 23.41 15.52
CA PHE A 1091 30.98 21.98 15.20
C PHE A 1091 31.84 21.52 13.99
N GLN A 1092 32.74 22.36 13.48
CA GLN A 1092 33.62 22.00 12.37
C GLN A 1092 34.47 20.76 12.67
N GLY A 1093 34.66 19.92 11.65
CA GLY A 1093 35.47 18.70 11.75
C GLY A 1093 34.92 17.63 12.69
N MET A 1094 33.72 17.84 13.26
CA MET A 1094 33.12 16.87 14.16
C MET A 1094 32.64 15.64 13.40
N GLU A 1095 33.34 14.53 13.60
CA GLU A 1095 32.99 13.25 13.01
C GLU A 1095 31.67 12.71 13.55
N ALA A 1096 30.92 12.10 12.65
CA ALA A 1096 29.62 11.52 12.93
C ALA A 1096 29.42 10.25 12.08
N PRO A 1097 28.45 9.38 12.46
CA PRO A 1097 28.20 8.14 11.72
C PRO A 1097 27.91 8.35 10.23
N HIS A 1098 27.37 9.51 9.87
CA HIS A 1098 27.32 9.98 8.48
C HIS A 1098 27.52 11.51 8.40
N LYS A 1099 27.66 12.06 7.18
CA LYS A 1099 27.74 13.51 6.93
C LYS A 1099 26.51 14.25 7.45
N ILE A 1100 26.73 15.37 8.13
CA ILE A 1100 25.69 16.27 8.66
C ILE A 1100 25.76 17.60 7.89
N LYS A 1101 24.63 18.05 7.36
CA LYS A 1101 24.44 19.38 6.78
C LYS A 1101 23.44 20.13 7.63
N MET A 1102 23.75 21.39 7.95
CA MET A 1102 22.87 22.22 8.75
C MET A 1102 22.47 23.49 8.01
N ALA A 1103 21.47 24.20 8.51
CA ALA A 1103 21.16 25.55 8.03
C ALA A 1103 20.47 26.41 9.09
N ALA A 1104 20.64 27.73 8.95
CA ALA A 1104 19.99 28.74 9.77
C ALA A 1104 19.21 29.72 8.87
N SER A 1105 17.94 29.95 9.17
CA SER A 1105 17.06 30.87 8.43
C SER A 1105 16.55 31.96 9.37
N GLY A 1106 16.71 33.22 8.99
CA GLY A 1106 16.33 34.36 9.83
C GLY A 1106 14.83 34.67 9.84
N CYS A 1107 13.98 33.83 9.24
CA CYS A 1107 12.51 33.95 9.31
C CYS A 1107 11.82 32.66 8.83
N PRO A 1108 10.50 32.50 9.08
CA PRO A 1108 9.74 31.31 8.66
C PRO A 1108 9.67 31.08 7.14
N ARG A 1109 10.08 32.05 6.30
CA ARG A 1109 10.20 31.88 4.83
C ARG A 1109 11.31 30.89 4.45
N ASN A 1110 12.23 30.60 5.37
CA ASN A 1110 13.12 29.45 5.28
C ASN A 1110 14.02 29.40 4.02
N CYS A 1111 14.56 30.53 3.57
CA CYS A 1111 15.40 30.61 2.35
C CYS A 1111 16.68 29.75 2.41
N ALA A 1112 17.16 29.42 3.62
CA ALA A 1112 18.32 28.52 3.79
C ALA A 1112 17.93 27.03 3.72
N GLU A 1113 16.64 26.73 3.55
CA GLU A 1113 16.06 25.38 3.58
C GLU A 1113 16.30 24.66 4.92
N SER A 1114 16.32 25.40 6.03
CA SER A 1114 16.58 24.89 7.39
C SER A 1114 15.68 23.71 7.76
N MET A 1115 14.39 23.79 7.45
CA MET A 1115 13.44 22.71 7.77
C MET A 1115 13.71 21.38 7.06
N VAL A 1116 14.66 21.29 6.11
CA VAL A 1116 14.98 20.05 5.38
C VAL A 1116 16.47 19.69 5.45
N LYS A 1117 17.22 20.29 6.39
CA LYS A 1117 18.60 19.89 6.69
C LYS A 1117 18.65 18.87 7.82
N ASP A 1118 19.79 18.18 7.96
CA ASP A 1118 19.99 17.17 9.01
C ASP A 1118 19.74 17.79 10.40
N VAL A 1119 20.13 19.07 10.57
CA VAL A 1119 19.70 19.97 11.66
C VAL A 1119 19.41 21.36 11.08
N GLY A 1120 18.26 21.93 11.41
CA GLY A 1120 17.82 23.25 10.93
C GLY A 1120 17.51 24.19 12.06
N VAL A 1121 17.75 25.49 11.88
CA VAL A 1121 17.29 26.52 12.83
C VAL A 1121 16.52 27.59 12.07
N VAL A 1122 15.36 27.99 12.59
CA VAL A 1122 14.48 28.99 11.97
C VAL A 1122 14.07 30.02 13.02
N ALA A 1123 14.32 31.30 12.74
CA ALA A 1123 13.82 32.38 13.59
C ALA A 1123 12.31 32.54 13.41
N VAL A 1124 11.61 32.75 14.51
CA VAL A 1124 10.15 32.98 14.58
C VAL A 1124 9.86 34.29 15.33
N GLU A 1125 8.62 34.76 15.24
CA GLU A 1125 8.21 36.01 15.90
C GLU A 1125 8.48 35.98 17.42
N GLY A 1126 8.88 37.14 17.94
CA GLY A 1126 9.27 37.32 19.34
C GLY A 1126 10.76 37.06 19.63
N GLY A 1127 11.62 37.03 18.62
CA GLY A 1127 13.07 36.83 18.79
C GLY A 1127 13.47 35.39 19.12
N ARG A 1128 12.57 34.43 18.92
CA ARG A 1128 12.75 33.01 19.27
C ARG A 1128 13.22 32.19 18.08
N TRP A 1129 13.75 31.00 18.36
CA TRP A 1129 14.33 30.10 17.37
C TRP A 1129 13.78 28.69 17.53
N GLU A 1130 13.23 28.13 16.45
CA GLU A 1130 12.87 26.72 16.38
C GLU A 1130 14.06 25.89 15.89
N VAL A 1131 14.39 24.84 16.65
CA VAL A 1131 15.43 23.86 16.31
C VAL A 1131 14.78 22.63 15.70
N TYR A 1132 15.07 22.36 14.43
CA TYR A 1132 14.59 21.23 13.64
C TYR A 1132 15.64 20.13 13.54
N VAL A 1133 15.23 18.86 13.63
CA VAL A 1133 16.13 17.69 13.50
C VAL A 1133 15.59 16.65 12.53
N GLY A 1134 16.49 15.94 11.85
CA GLY A 1134 16.12 14.83 10.97
C GLY A 1134 15.53 15.25 9.61
N GLY A 1135 15.84 16.44 9.11
CA GLY A 1135 15.41 16.85 7.76
C GLY A 1135 16.23 16.21 6.64
N ALA A 1136 15.63 16.10 5.45
CA ALA A 1136 16.30 15.60 4.24
C ALA A 1136 15.86 16.37 2.98
N ALA A 1137 16.83 16.75 2.14
CA ALA A 1137 16.63 17.46 0.87
C ALA A 1137 17.26 16.72 -0.33
N GLY A 1138 17.40 15.39 -0.23
CA GLY A 1138 18.05 14.53 -1.23
C GLY A 1138 17.05 13.73 -2.07
N SER A 1139 17.36 12.47 -2.36
CA SER A 1139 16.47 11.52 -3.06
C SER A 1139 15.13 11.28 -2.36
N ARG A 1140 15.09 11.45 -1.03
CA ARG A 1140 13.88 11.53 -0.20
C ARG A 1140 13.84 12.93 0.40
N VAL A 1141 12.73 13.65 0.20
CA VAL A 1141 12.49 14.94 0.84
C VAL A 1141 11.68 14.71 2.10
N ARG A 1142 12.23 15.13 3.25
CA ARG A 1142 11.61 15.00 4.57
C ARG A 1142 11.75 16.31 5.31
N LYS A 1143 10.64 16.86 5.80
CA LYS A 1143 10.67 17.99 6.73
C LYS A 1143 11.21 17.48 8.08
N GLY A 1144 12.17 18.17 8.66
CA GLY A 1144 12.65 17.92 10.01
C GLY A 1144 11.55 18.19 11.04
N ASP A 1145 11.68 17.53 12.19
CA ASP A 1145 10.76 17.69 13.31
C ASP A 1145 11.29 18.74 14.28
N VAL A 1146 10.40 19.54 14.87
CA VAL A 1146 10.79 20.55 15.87
C VAL A 1146 11.22 19.82 17.14
N LEU A 1147 12.50 19.94 17.51
CA LEU A 1147 13.03 19.46 18.77
C LEU A 1147 12.57 20.36 19.92
N CYS A 1148 12.84 21.66 19.82
CA CYS A 1148 12.46 22.68 20.80
C CYS A 1148 12.41 24.08 20.16
N THR A 1149 11.83 25.01 20.90
CA THR A 1149 11.88 26.45 20.62
C THR A 1149 12.63 27.14 21.75
N VAL A 1150 13.57 28.03 21.43
CA VAL A 1150 14.47 28.69 22.39
C VAL A 1150 14.57 30.18 22.13
N ASP A 1151 15.06 30.94 23.09
CA ASP A 1151 15.09 32.41 23.00
C ASP A 1151 16.47 32.94 22.56
N THR A 1152 17.54 32.17 22.76
CA THR A 1152 18.91 32.64 22.53
C THR A 1152 19.73 31.75 21.58
N HIS A 1153 20.73 32.34 20.93
CA HIS A 1153 21.71 31.60 20.11
C HIS A 1153 22.51 30.58 20.94
N GLU A 1154 22.75 30.85 22.23
CA GLU A 1154 23.47 29.93 23.11
C GLU A 1154 22.66 28.65 23.37
N GLU A 1155 21.35 28.79 23.58
CA GLU A 1155 20.45 27.65 23.71
C GLU A 1155 20.37 26.85 22.41
N VAL A 1156 20.35 27.51 21.24
CA VAL A 1156 20.44 26.82 19.95
C VAL A 1156 21.71 25.95 19.89
N LEU A 1157 22.88 26.52 20.21
CA LEU A 1157 24.14 25.77 20.20
C LEU A 1157 24.12 24.60 21.18
N LYS A 1158 23.51 24.78 22.36
CA LYS A 1158 23.34 23.73 23.37
C LYS A 1158 22.50 22.56 22.83
N TYR A 1159 21.29 22.80 22.33
CA TYR A 1159 20.41 21.71 21.86
C TYR A 1159 20.90 21.05 20.56
N VAL A 1160 21.50 21.81 19.65
CA VAL A 1160 22.19 21.25 18.48
C VAL A 1160 23.33 20.33 18.92
N GLY A 1161 24.15 20.76 19.90
CA GLY A 1161 25.23 19.96 20.46
C GLY A 1161 24.74 18.66 21.10
N ARG A 1162 23.69 18.73 21.93
CA ARG A 1162 23.06 17.56 22.55
C ARG A 1162 22.54 16.55 21.53
N PHE A 1163 21.84 17.03 20.50
CA PHE A 1163 21.35 16.17 19.43
C PHE A 1163 22.48 15.49 18.66
N ILE A 1164 23.52 16.24 18.27
CA ILE A 1164 24.67 15.68 17.54
C ILE A 1164 25.39 14.64 18.41
N GLN A 1165 25.64 14.92 19.69
CA GLN A 1165 26.29 13.97 20.60
C GLN A 1165 25.45 12.70 20.77
N TYR A 1166 24.15 12.84 21.00
CA TYR A 1166 23.25 11.71 21.14
C TYR A 1166 23.18 10.86 19.86
N TYR A 1167 23.16 11.50 18.69
CA TYR A 1167 23.23 10.83 17.39
C TYR A 1167 24.55 10.08 17.19
N ARG A 1168 25.71 10.66 17.57
CA ARG A 1168 27.02 10.00 17.51
C ARG A 1168 27.04 8.74 18.37
N GLU A 1169 26.45 8.79 19.56
CA GLU A 1169 26.38 7.66 20.48
C GLU A 1169 25.42 6.56 19.99
N ASN A 1170 24.27 6.92 19.40
CA ASN A 1170 23.15 5.99 19.21
C ASN A 1170 22.86 5.57 17.75
N ALA A 1171 23.46 6.21 16.74
CA ALA A 1171 23.28 5.84 15.34
C ALA A 1171 24.29 4.80 14.83
N LYS A 1172 23.88 3.98 13.85
CA LYS A 1172 24.74 3.02 13.14
C LYS A 1172 25.66 3.75 12.16
N TYR A 1173 26.79 3.15 11.81
CA TYR A 1173 27.67 3.70 10.78
C TYR A 1173 26.90 3.83 9.45
N LEU A 1174 27.03 4.98 8.78
CA LEU A 1174 26.28 5.40 7.58
C LEU A 1174 24.76 5.65 7.74
N GLU A 1175 24.18 5.49 8.92
CA GLU A 1175 22.78 5.86 9.18
C GLU A 1175 22.60 7.38 9.12
N ARG A 1176 21.62 7.90 8.38
CA ARG A 1176 21.35 9.36 8.30
C ARG A 1176 20.52 9.84 9.49
N THR A 1177 20.61 11.13 9.81
CA THR A 1177 19.85 11.70 10.94
C THR A 1177 18.34 11.58 10.74
N TYR A 1178 17.83 11.61 9.51
CA TYR A 1178 16.41 11.43 9.23
C TYR A 1178 15.92 10.01 9.51
N ASP A 1179 16.69 8.98 9.15
CA ASP A 1179 16.38 7.58 9.48
C ASP A 1179 16.48 7.35 10.99
N PHE A 1180 17.49 7.96 11.63
CA PHE A 1180 17.67 7.92 13.08
C PHE A 1180 16.48 8.54 13.84
N VAL A 1181 16.02 9.73 13.43
CA VAL A 1181 14.88 10.41 14.08
C VAL A 1181 13.58 9.63 13.84
N GLU A 1182 13.37 9.04 12.66
CA GLU A 1182 12.23 8.14 12.40
C GLU A 1182 12.26 6.90 13.30
N ARG A 1183 13.44 6.28 13.48
CA ARG A 1183 13.62 5.10 14.31
C ARG A 1183 13.44 5.37 15.82
N TRP A 1184 13.91 6.52 16.30
CA TRP A 1184 13.84 6.87 17.72
C TRP A 1184 12.55 7.58 18.13
N GLY A 1185 11.94 8.32 17.20
CA GLY A 1185 10.81 9.21 17.45
C GLY A 1185 11.23 10.54 18.10
N VAL A 1186 10.78 11.66 17.51
CA VAL A 1186 11.15 13.00 18.01
C VAL A 1186 10.67 13.28 19.43
N ASP A 1187 9.51 12.75 19.85
CA ASP A 1187 8.99 12.96 21.21
C ASP A 1187 9.83 12.25 22.29
N LYS A 1188 10.49 11.14 21.92
CA LYS A 1188 11.46 10.49 22.81
C LYS A 1188 12.72 11.33 22.90
N LEU A 1189 13.23 11.80 21.76
CA LEU A 1189 14.40 12.67 21.72
C LEU A 1189 14.17 13.99 22.47
N ARG A 1190 12.97 14.58 22.41
CA ARG A 1190 12.59 15.78 23.17
C ARG A 1190 12.66 15.52 24.68
N ARG A 1191 12.05 14.43 25.16
CA ARG A 1191 12.11 14.06 26.58
C ARG A 1191 13.54 13.86 27.09
N ILE A 1192 14.39 13.23 26.29
CA ILE A 1192 15.77 12.94 26.68
C ILE A 1192 16.65 14.20 26.61
N LEU A 1193 16.57 14.97 25.51
CA LEU A 1193 17.53 16.05 25.22
C LEU A 1193 17.08 17.43 25.73
N VAL A 1194 15.76 17.61 25.92
CA VAL A 1194 15.14 18.87 26.39
C VAL A 1194 14.70 18.74 27.84
N ASP A 1195 13.90 17.72 28.17
CA ASP A 1195 13.36 17.53 29.53
C ASP A 1195 14.32 16.78 30.47
N ASP A 1196 15.47 16.34 29.95
CA ASP A 1196 16.49 15.54 30.65
C ASP A 1196 15.93 14.32 31.40
N SER A 1197 14.98 13.62 30.79
CA SER A 1197 14.26 12.50 31.43
C SER A 1197 15.15 11.34 31.88
N GLU A 1198 16.37 11.24 31.34
CA GLU A 1198 17.35 10.21 31.66
C GLU A 1198 18.52 10.74 32.52
N GLY A 1199 18.55 12.04 32.84
CA GLY A 1199 19.61 12.68 33.63
C GLY A 1199 21.00 12.66 32.96
N ILE A 1200 21.05 12.52 31.63
CA ILE A 1200 22.31 12.40 30.86
C ILE A 1200 22.73 13.70 30.18
N CYS A 1201 21.91 14.74 30.19
CA CYS A 1201 22.20 15.96 29.42
C CYS A 1201 23.51 16.64 29.84
N ALA A 1202 23.81 16.71 31.14
CA ALA A 1202 25.06 17.29 31.62
C ALA A 1202 26.30 16.54 31.12
N ARG A 1203 26.20 15.20 30.99
CA ARG A 1203 27.26 14.36 30.41
C ARG A 1203 27.41 14.65 28.91
N LEU A 1204 26.29 14.68 28.17
CA LEU A 1204 26.29 14.99 26.73
C LEU A 1204 26.91 16.36 26.46
N ASP A 1205 26.58 17.37 27.27
CA ASP A 1205 27.13 18.73 27.19
C ASP A 1205 28.65 18.76 27.45
N ALA A 1206 29.14 17.98 28.42
CA ALA A 1206 30.57 17.89 28.70
C ALA A 1206 31.36 17.15 27.59
N GLU A 1207 30.78 16.08 27.02
CA GLU A 1207 31.41 15.30 25.95
C GLU A 1207 31.46 16.03 24.61
N ILE A 1208 30.40 16.75 24.26
CA ILE A 1208 30.40 17.58 23.06
C ILE A 1208 31.44 18.70 23.18
N GLU A 1209 31.56 19.33 24.35
CA GLU A 1209 32.55 20.38 24.60
C GLU A 1209 34.00 19.86 24.49
N ARG A 1210 34.27 18.66 25.00
CA ARG A 1210 35.58 18.00 24.82
C ARG A 1210 35.90 17.78 23.34
N THR A 1211 34.92 17.34 22.56
CA THR A 1211 35.08 17.11 21.11
C THR A 1211 35.32 18.41 20.35
N VAL A 1212 34.59 19.48 20.68
CA VAL A 1212 34.76 20.80 20.06
C VAL A 1212 36.19 21.33 20.28
N LYS A 1213 36.75 21.15 21.50
CA LYS A 1213 38.11 21.59 21.83
C LYS A 1213 39.22 20.78 21.15
N SER A 1214 38.92 19.56 20.68
CA SER A 1214 39.91 18.69 20.03
C SER A 1214 40.02 18.89 18.52
N PHE A 1215 39.34 19.87 17.94
CA PHE A 1215 39.42 20.14 16.51
C PHE A 1215 40.83 20.55 16.07
N GLN A 1216 41.33 19.91 15.02
CA GLN A 1216 42.55 20.29 14.31
C GLN A 1216 42.25 20.30 12.81
N ASP A 1217 42.83 21.27 12.08
CA ASP A 1217 42.61 21.35 10.64
C ASP A 1217 43.41 20.28 9.89
N PRO A 1218 42.75 19.33 9.20
CA PRO A 1218 43.44 18.23 8.53
C PRO A 1218 44.35 18.69 7.39
N TRP A 1219 44.13 19.86 6.78
CA TRP A 1219 44.99 20.35 5.70
C TRP A 1219 46.40 20.75 6.16
N LEU A 1220 46.60 20.99 7.47
CA LEU A 1220 47.93 21.25 8.04
C LEU A 1220 48.85 20.03 7.96
N GLU A 1221 48.30 18.81 7.83
CA GLU A 1221 49.06 17.57 7.61
C GLU A 1221 49.82 17.59 6.27
N GLY A 1222 49.40 18.41 5.30
CA GLY A 1222 50.12 18.57 4.03
C GLY A 1222 51.55 19.11 4.19
N ALA A 1223 51.86 19.82 5.29
CA ALA A 1223 53.20 20.33 5.57
C ALA A 1223 54.14 19.26 6.19
N ALA A 1224 53.57 18.23 6.81
CA ALA A 1224 54.30 17.14 7.46
C ALA A 1224 53.53 15.83 7.24
N PRO A 1225 53.61 15.22 6.05
CA PRO A 1225 52.89 14.00 5.73
C PRO A 1225 53.32 12.86 6.66
N VAL A 1226 52.35 12.07 7.11
CA VAL A 1226 52.59 10.95 8.04
C VAL A 1226 53.40 9.82 7.36
N HIS A 1227 53.31 9.70 6.04
CA HIS A 1227 54.13 8.78 5.24
C HIS A 1227 54.59 9.44 3.92
N PRO A 1228 55.82 9.17 3.42
CA PRO A 1228 56.34 9.79 2.18
C PRO A 1228 55.44 9.63 0.95
N LEU A 1229 54.68 8.53 0.87
CA LEU A 1229 53.78 8.21 -0.25
C LEU A 1229 52.32 8.68 -0.05
N GLN A 1230 52.03 9.44 1.01
CA GLN A 1230 50.64 9.82 1.34
C GLN A 1230 49.96 10.65 0.25
N PHE A 1231 50.71 11.49 -0.46
CA PHE A 1231 50.21 12.33 -1.55
C PHE A 1231 50.83 11.99 -2.92
N VAL A 1232 51.48 10.82 -3.03
CA VAL A 1232 52.15 10.35 -4.26
C VAL A 1232 51.30 9.29 -4.95
N GLU A 1233 51.32 9.23 -6.28
CA GLU A 1233 50.58 8.25 -7.09
C GLU A 1233 51.15 6.83 -6.94
N SER A 1234 50.29 5.82 -6.82
CA SER A 1234 50.70 4.41 -6.74
C SER A 1234 50.68 3.79 -8.14
N LEU A 1235 51.87 3.52 -8.69
CA LEU A 1235 52.25 2.74 -9.89
C LEU A 1235 51.15 2.37 -10.91
N THR A 1236 51.38 2.74 -12.17
CA THR A 1236 50.54 2.38 -13.33
C THR A 1236 50.42 0.85 -13.54
N PRO A 1237 49.29 0.35 -14.08
CA PRO A 1237 49.06 -1.09 -14.31
C PRO A 1237 50.06 -1.81 -15.25
N ALA A 1238 51.04 -1.12 -15.81
CA ALA A 1238 52.00 -1.68 -16.77
C ALA A 1238 53.15 -2.48 -16.09
N GLU A 1239 53.36 -2.35 -14.77
CA GLU A 1239 54.60 -2.84 -14.12
C GLU A 1239 54.43 -4.05 -13.19
N VAL A 1240 53.22 -4.60 -13.03
CA VAL A 1240 52.97 -5.79 -12.17
C VAL A 1240 52.93 -7.10 -12.97
N GLY A 1241 53.36 -7.07 -14.23
CA GLY A 1241 53.57 -8.26 -15.06
C GLY A 1241 55.00 -8.79 -14.93
N GLY A 1242 55.41 -9.28 -13.75
CA GLY A 1242 56.75 -9.89 -13.65
C GLY A 1242 57.27 -10.21 -12.27
N SER A 1243 56.69 -11.20 -11.59
CA SER A 1243 57.42 -12.30 -10.94
C SER A 1243 56.50 -13.08 -10.00
N ARG A 1244 56.32 -14.36 -10.33
CA ARG A 1244 55.87 -15.54 -9.55
C ARG A 1244 55.28 -15.35 -8.16
#